data_AF-A0A3R7SW50-F1
#
_entry.id   AF-A0A3R7SW50-F1
#
_cell.length_a   1.000
_cell.length_b   1.000
_cell.length_c   1.000
_cell.angle_alpha   90.00
_cell.angle_beta   90.00
_cell.angle_gamma   90.00
#
_symmetry.space_group_name_H-M   'P 1'
#
loop_
_entity.id
_entity.type
_entity.pdbx_description
1 polymer ?
#
loop_
_entity_poly.entity_id
_entity_poly.type
_entity_poly.pdbx_seq_one_letter_code
_entity_poly.pdbx_strand_id
1 'polypeptide(L)'
;MYNISHTSRSAFNVFLLRPSLFFFISPSPFFACPLTLIPPFPPSLPHPPFLLTFPLSHLSSLSPSFPPGSFLPFSHSLLFIRLTFLLSPFTRFFHSFLFTFAISCSFSFAPSFFYRPLFPCVLIPLLFFHSHFLPFLHPFSSTFLFPFPPSLSSSLPPIPSSFPLSHPSFPTFSHPSLFFLHSSSFLFPPPFLTFTHSPIPSLHISLFPPIPVTPPFPFSAPIPSLATPFTTPTILPQNFTVVWRCRVAGEAWPADDTIPKPIWTKGTGGGCFGNGPGLLDHTETTLSLLGSDFMTHGQTYEFEAIVKKDTRSTVALGQVVVVDGVPPIMKVQCIDPSLCIPDGDGVYVNPSFRIGLISECVDYCDGDVSYLWAAADGNDVTFPADPAHFPLGATANELAFSTQFFNDNPNLQDLRISLDATDNSQPSTGGGAYFMKVNQRPVGGTCSVAKPPLERALIDTYTLTCQGWVDPENKGIKSYNVWLVDDTGKRIPLTEATWSPVVPQDISLIMPPGTFTVEVEVVDKWGAFTLVKPEIDMTVNMPTKEELEAADVDKLIADLSGGGNTDMLIMALAAQTEVLKQAEWLSLSEENLATMTDEEKEELLIYLAEKNNAALDALKENVNFNSLSNINAAASTLSGILKGASINQEAVKTIDLDAKEKIVGLTEDMMEGLEDIEVAVPELLIPLANYMSNIVGGLSLVRLLRARH
;
A
#
# COMPACT_ATOMS: atom_id res chain seq x y z
N MET A 1 59.37 38.14 28.15
CA MET A 1 60.02 38.69 26.95
C MET A 1 60.38 37.54 26.03
N TYR A 2 60.02 37.45 24.76
CA TYR A 2 59.00 38.10 23.93
C TYR A 2 58.92 37.24 22.65
N ASN A 3 57.69 36.99 22.16
CA ASN A 3 57.30 36.54 20.81
C ASN A 3 58.00 35.35 20.13
N ILE A 4 57.23 34.26 19.95
CA ILE A 4 57.24 33.47 18.71
C ILE A 4 55.78 33.24 18.28
N SER A 5 55.44 33.76 17.11
CA SER A 5 54.15 33.65 16.43
C SER A 5 53.99 32.30 15.74
N HIS A 6 52.85 31.62 15.95
CA HIS A 6 52.35 30.57 15.06
C HIS A 6 50.95 30.97 14.58
N THR A 7 50.81 31.19 13.27
CA THR A 7 49.53 31.19 12.56
C THR A 7 49.59 30.10 11.50
N SER A 8 48.65 29.16 11.57
CA SER A 8 48.36 28.15 10.56
C SER A 8 46.85 27.96 10.56
N ARG A 9 46.16 28.62 9.62
CA ARG A 9 44.76 28.39 9.28
C ARG A 9 44.75 27.51 8.04
N SER A 10 44.15 26.32 8.16
CA SER A 10 43.81 25.49 7.02
C SER A 10 42.45 25.93 6.47
N ALA A 11 42.41 26.19 5.16
CA ALA A 11 41.22 26.56 4.42
C ALA A 11 40.43 25.31 4.03
N PHE A 12 39.13 25.29 4.35
CA PHE A 12 38.16 24.39 3.73
C PHE A 12 37.42 25.17 2.63
N ASN A 13 37.59 24.75 1.39
CA ASN A 13 36.79 25.22 0.25
C ASN A 13 35.47 24.43 0.22
N VAL A 14 34.35 25.12 0.37
CA VAL A 14 33.01 24.59 0.06
C VAL A 14 32.51 25.32 -1.20
N PHE A 15 32.26 24.54 -2.25
CA PHE A 15 31.65 25.01 -3.49
C PHE A 15 30.19 25.40 -3.24
N LEU A 16 29.87 26.68 -3.45
CA LEU A 16 28.51 27.20 -3.53
C LEU A 16 27.94 26.94 -4.93
N LEU A 17 26.91 26.09 -5.04
CA LEU A 17 26.04 26.05 -6.20
C LEU A 17 24.91 27.08 -5.99
N ARG A 18 24.83 28.05 -6.90
CA ARG A 18 23.73 29.01 -7.02
C ARG A 18 22.47 28.30 -7.50
N PRO A 19 21.29 28.54 -6.91
CA PRO A 19 20.03 28.21 -7.57
C PRO A 19 19.61 29.33 -8.52
N SER A 20 19.31 28.94 -9.75
CA SER A 20 18.72 29.79 -10.78
C SER A 20 17.26 30.10 -10.43
N LEU A 21 16.94 31.39 -10.34
CA LEU A 21 15.58 31.92 -10.24
C LEU A 21 14.77 31.55 -11.50
N PHE A 22 13.75 30.70 -11.35
CA PHE A 22 12.66 30.59 -12.31
C PHE A 22 11.44 31.33 -11.76
N PHE A 23 11.09 32.45 -12.41
CA PHE A 23 9.85 33.17 -12.17
C PHE A 23 8.70 32.42 -12.85
N PHE A 24 7.75 31.89 -12.06
CA PHE A 24 6.42 31.57 -12.56
C PHE A 24 5.53 32.81 -12.42
N ILE A 25 5.11 33.35 -13.57
CA ILE A 25 4.10 34.40 -13.65
C ILE A 25 2.74 33.72 -13.48
N SER A 26 2.09 33.98 -12.35
CA SER A 26 0.68 33.68 -12.11
C SER A 26 -0.21 34.69 -12.84
N PRO A 27 -1.23 34.27 -13.62
CA PRO A 27 -2.27 35.16 -14.07
C PRO A 27 -3.37 35.23 -13.00
N SER A 28 -3.54 36.41 -12.40
CA SER A 28 -4.71 36.75 -11.58
C SER A 28 -5.91 37.10 -12.50
N PRO A 29 -7.15 36.71 -12.13
CA PRO A 29 -8.33 37.05 -12.91
C PRO A 29 -8.89 38.42 -12.52
N PHE A 30 -9.29 39.18 -13.55
CA PHE A 30 -10.03 40.43 -13.41
C PHE A 30 -11.52 40.19 -13.13
N PHE A 31 -12.07 41.03 -12.25
CA PHE A 31 -13.48 41.23 -11.92
C PHE A 31 -14.37 41.54 -13.13
N ALA A 32 -15.59 40.99 -13.16
CA ALA A 32 -16.78 41.71 -13.61
C ALA A 32 -18.07 41.10 -13.02
N CYS A 33 -18.71 41.86 -12.13
CA CYS A 33 -20.13 41.75 -11.79
C CYS A 33 -20.98 42.37 -12.92
N PRO A 34 -22.26 41.99 -13.09
CA PRO A 34 -23.29 42.87 -12.53
C PRO A 34 -24.54 42.18 -11.95
N LEU A 35 -25.24 42.99 -11.14
CA LEU A 35 -26.42 42.74 -10.32
C LEU A 35 -27.75 42.51 -11.07
N THR A 36 -28.63 41.75 -10.38
CA THR A 36 -30.10 41.88 -10.15
C THR A 36 -31.14 41.58 -11.25
N LEU A 37 -32.10 40.69 -10.90
CA LEU A 37 -33.55 40.99 -10.77
C LEU A 37 -34.34 39.79 -10.17
N ILE A 38 -35.34 40.10 -9.32
CA ILE A 38 -36.35 39.25 -8.64
C ILE A 38 -37.74 39.89 -8.97
N PRO A 39 -38.94 39.24 -8.90
CA PRO A 39 -39.47 37.91 -9.30
C PRO A 39 -40.74 38.09 -10.23
N PRO A 40 -41.73 37.16 -10.41
CA PRO A 40 -42.67 36.65 -9.39
C PRO A 40 -43.18 35.17 -9.52
N PHE A 41 -43.75 34.63 -8.42
CA PHE A 41 -44.58 33.41 -8.30
C PHE A 41 -46.06 33.64 -8.74
N PRO A 42 -47.01 32.66 -8.67
CA PRO A 42 -47.09 31.22 -9.02
C PRO A 42 -48.33 30.92 -9.94
N PRO A 43 -48.78 29.66 -10.20
CA PRO A 43 -49.75 29.00 -9.28
C PRO A 43 -49.79 27.44 -9.21
N SER A 44 -50.18 26.92 -8.02
CA SER A 44 -51.05 25.76 -7.66
C SER A 44 -50.98 24.35 -8.32
N LEU A 45 -50.66 23.33 -7.49
CA LEU A 45 -51.35 22.04 -7.13
C LEU A 45 -52.31 21.34 -8.14
N PRO A 46 -52.44 19.97 -8.15
CA PRO A 46 -52.86 19.17 -6.98
C PRO A 46 -52.30 17.73 -6.78
N HIS A 47 -52.49 17.22 -5.56
CA HIS A 47 -52.25 15.85 -5.06
C HIS A 47 -53.13 14.76 -5.68
N PRO A 48 -52.77 13.47 -5.46
CA PRO A 48 -53.76 12.47 -5.10
C PRO A 48 -53.42 11.69 -3.80
N PRO A 49 -54.44 11.14 -3.11
CA PRO A 49 -54.29 10.37 -1.87
C PRO A 49 -54.31 8.86 -2.14
N PHE A 50 -53.65 8.04 -1.32
CA PHE A 50 -54.13 6.66 -1.06
C PHE A 50 -53.69 6.15 0.33
N LEU A 51 -54.71 5.96 1.17
CA LEU A 51 -54.73 5.14 2.38
C LEU A 51 -54.80 3.67 1.97
N LEU A 52 -54.04 2.78 2.62
CA LEU A 52 -54.36 1.36 2.68
C LEU A 52 -54.24 0.84 4.11
N THR A 53 -55.41 0.55 4.66
CA THR A 53 -55.70 -0.16 5.89
C THR A 53 -55.53 -1.67 5.72
N PHE A 54 -54.99 -2.33 6.74
CA PHE A 54 -55.03 -3.79 6.92
C PHE A 54 -56.46 -4.32 7.10
N PRO A 55 -56.69 -5.59 6.73
CA PRO A 55 -57.52 -6.44 7.56
C PRO A 55 -56.88 -7.82 7.83
N LEU A 56 -56.99 -8.24 9.10
CA LEU A 56 -56.94 -9.64 9.53
C LEU A 56 -58.21 -10.38 9.07
N SER A 57 -58.09 -11.62 8.58
CA SER A 57 -58.57 -12.83 9.27
C SER A 57 -58.84 -14.05 8.35
N HIS A 58 -58.56 -15.22 8.93
CA HIS A 58 -59.13 -16.57 8.74
C HIS A 58 -58.68 -17.55 7.62
N LEU A 59 -57.95 -18.57 8.12
CA LEU A 59 -58.26 -20.04 8.11
C LEU A 59 -57.63 -20.99 7.07
N SER A 60 -57.09 -22.08 7.65
CA SER A 60 -56.89 -23.46 7.15
C SER A 60 -55.82 -23.70 6.08
N SER A 61 -55.01 -24.75 6.07
CA SER A 61 -54.80 -25.94 6.92
C SER A 61 -53.65 -26.76 6.32
N LEU A 62 -52.85 -27.44 7.15
CA LEU A 62 -52.26 -28.80 6.98
C LEU A 62 -50.82 -28.89 7.48
N SER A 63 -50.68 -29.56 8.63
CA SER A 63 -49.50 -30.21 9.17
C SER A 63 -49.24 -31.58 8.51
N PRO A 64 -48.03 -32.14 8.67
CA PRO A 64 -47.88 -33.34 9.53
C PRO A 64 -46.60 -33.23 10.41
N SER A 65 -46.68 -33.28 11.74
CA SER A 65 -46.72 -34.45 12.65
C SER A 65 -45.39 -35.21 12.84
N PHE A 66 -44.80 -35.11 14.04
CA PHE A 66 -44.00 -36.14 14.75
C PHE A 66 -43.92 -35.75 16.26
N PRO A 67 -43.63 -36.69 17.20
CA PRO A 67 -44.49 -36.97 18.35
C PRO A 67 -43.91 -36.59 19.72
N PRO A 68 -44.70 -36.71 20.82
CA PRO A 68 -44.38 -36.10 22.11
C PRO A 68 -43.99 -37.10 23.23
N GLY A 69 -43.34 -36.57 24.25
CA GLY A 69 -43.37 -37.07 25.63
C GLY A 69 -42.05 -36.81 26.39
N SER A 70 -41.99 -36.37 27.65
CA SER A 70 -43.00 -36.02 28.65
C SER A 70 -42.29 -35.67 30.00
N PHE A 71 -42.97 -34.90 30.87
CA PHE A 71 -42.80 -34.68 32.33
C PHE A 71 -41.60 -33.82 32.83
N LEU A 72 -41.77 -32.56 33.30
CA LEU A 72 -42.31 -32.03 34.60
C LEU A 72 -41.31 -32.11 35.80
N PRO A 73 -41.42 -31.29 36.88
CA PRO A 73 -41.01 -29.88 37.02
C PRO A 73 -40.16 -29.66 38.32
N PHE A 74 -39.66 -28.46 38.67
CA PHE A 74 -39.56 -28.01 40.09
C PHE A 74 -39.22 -26.51 40.25
N SER A 75 -40.19 -25.82 40.88
CA SER A 75 -40.19 -24.70 41.85
C SER A 75 -39.13 -23.57 41.91
N HIS A 76 -39.69 -22.35 41.88
CA HIS A 76 -39.47 -21.15 42.71
C HIS A 76 -38.45 -21.14 43.87
N SER A 77 -37.65 -20.06 43.98
CA SER A 77 -37.61 -19.05 45.08
C SER A 77 -36.39 -18.11 44.90
N LEU A 78 -36.57 -16.80 44.68
CA LEU A 78 -36.53 -15.68 45.65
C LEU A 78 -35.16 -15.39 46.34
N LEU A 79 -34.58 -14.25 45.92
CA LEU A 79 -33.98 -13.13 46.70
C LEU A 79 -32.92 -13.42 47.79
N PHE A 80 -31.73 -12.83 47.66
CA PHE A 80 -31.12 -11.96 48.70
C PHE A 80 -29.95 -11.11 48.18
N ILE A 81 -30.03 -9.81 48.48
CA ILE A 81 -29.01 -8.78 48.35
C ILE A 81 -27.96 -8.97 49.45
N ARG A 82 -26.67 -8.74 49.15
CA ARG A 82 -25.68 -8.35 50.18
C ARG A 82 -24.62 -7.39 49.65
N LEU A 83 -24.86 -6.10 49.93
CA LEU A 83 -23.84 -5.05 50.05
C LEU A 83 -22.89 -5.40 51.21
N THR A 84 -21.59 -5.16 51.05
CA THR A 84 -20.70 -4.96 52.22
C THR A 84 -19.64 -3.91 51.90
N PHE A 85 -19.84 -2.70 52.45
CA PHE A 85 -18.80 -1.74 52.79
C PHE A 85 -18.11 -2.22 54.09
N LEU A 86 -16.81 -1.97 54.26
CA LEU A 86 -16.24 -1.75 55.59
C LEU A 86 -14.93 -0.94 55.52
N LEU A 87 -14.91 0.11 56.33
CA LEU A 87 -13.87 1.09 56.57
C LEU A 87 -12.73 0.55 57.47
N SER A 88 -11.57 1.22 57.38
CA SER A 88 -10.43 1.24 58.34
C SER A 88 -10.85 1.58 59.79
N PRO A 89 -9.99 1.54 60.86
CA PRO A 89 -8.81 2.43 61.02
C PRO A 89 -7.63 1.96 61.95
N PHE A 90 -6.65 2.88 62.14
CA PHE A 90 -5.52 3.01 63.12
C PHE A 90 -4.11 2.51 62.73
N THR A 91 -3.04 3.32 62.47
CA THR A 91 -2.14 4.20 63.31
C THR A 91 -1.61 3.54 64.61
N ARG A 92 -0.33 3.55 65.04
CA ARG A 92 0.85 4.46 64.89
C ARG A 92 2.10 3.90 65.68
N PHE A 93 3.33 4.39 65.35
CA PHE A 93 4.56 4.66 66.18
C PHE A 93 5.84 3.74 66.25
N PHE A 94 6.96 4.33 65.73
CA PHE A 94 8.40 4.46 66.17
C PHE A 94 9.36 3.28 66.46
N HIS A 95 10.55 3.24 65.80
CA HIS A 95 11.82 3.85 66.28
C HIS A 95 12.97 3.84 65.24
N SER A 96 13.83 4.85 65.33
CA SER A 96 15.04 5.24 64.56
C SER A 96 16.24 4.28 64.58
N PHE A 97 17.17 4.41 63.61
CA PHE A 97 18.61 4.59 63.87
C PHE A 97 19.37 5.24 62.69
N LEU A 98 20.12 6.30 63.01
CA LEU A 98 21.11 7.04 62.22
C LEU A 98 22.46 6.29 62.19
N PHE A 99 23.27 6.45 61.14
CA PHE A 99 24.70 6.75 61.29
C PHE A 99 25.29 7.42 60.03
N THR A 100 25.86 8.59 60.26
CA THR A 100 26.69 9.42 59.37
C THR A 100 28.16 9.02 59.57
N PHE A 101 29.00 9.05 58.54
CA PHE A 101 30.39 9.52 58.66
C PHE A 101 30.94 9.95 57.29
N ALA A 102 31.34 11.22 57.24
CA ALA A 102 32.25 11.78 56.25
C ALA A 102 33.70 11.55 56.71
N ILE A 103 34.67 11.49 55.80
CA ILE A 103 35.99 12.15 55.89
C ILE A 103 36.69 12.08 54.53
N SER A 104 37.17 13.24 54.14
CA SER A 104 38.07 13.59 53.04
C SER A 104 39.45 12.92 53.10
N CYS A 105 40.10 12.73 51.95
CA CYS A 105 41.41 13.36 51.65
C CYS A 105 41.91 13.01 50.24
N SER A 106 42.30 14.06 49.52
CA SER A 106 43.03 14.11 48.26
C SER A 106 44.44 13.51 48.37
N PHE A 107 45.03 13.01 47.29
CA PHE A 107 46.38 13.40 46.81
C PHE A 107 46.74 12.69 45.47
N SER A 108 47.18 13.50 44.49
CA SER A 108 47.85 13.11 43.24
C SER A 108 49.19 12.42 43.49
N PHE A 109 49.63 11.55 42.56
CA PHE A 109 50.91 11.65 41.83
C PHE A 109 51.07 10.44 40.86
N ALA A 110 51.29 10.71 39.57
CA ALA A 110 51.94 9.80 38.61
C ALA A 110 53.48 9.89 38.77
N PRO A 111 54.37 9.30 37.93
CA PRO A 111 54.29 8.24 36.89
C PRO A 111 55.40 7.14 37.08
N SER A 112 55.50 6.03 36.32
CA SER A 112 56.47 5.86 35.19
C SER A 112 56.80 4.37 34.89
N PHE A 113 56.81 4.00 33.59
CA PHE A 113 57.73 3.09 32.83
C PHE A 113 58.16 1.67 33.30
N PHE A 114 58.01 0.65 32.44
CA PHE A 114 59.10 -0.02 31.65
C PHE A 114 58.60 -1.17 30.70
N TYR A 115 58.99 -1.06 29.41
CA TYR A 115 59.48 -2.06 28.42
C TYR A 115 58.68 -3.28 27.84
N ARG A 116 58.68 -3.29 26.48
CA ARG A 116 58.50 -4.32 25.40
C ARG A 116 59.45 -5.55 25.51
N PRO A 117 59.50 -6.58 24.58
CA PRO A 117 58.96 -6.71 23.20
C PRO A 117 58.45 -8.12 22.73
N LEU A 118 57.79 -8.21 21.55
CA LEU A 118 58.21 -8.95 20.33
C LEU A 118 57.06 -9.21 19.33
N PHE A 119 57.38 -9.01 18.04
CA PHE A 119 56.60 -9.15 16.79
C PHE A 119 56.65 -10.62 16.26
N PRO A 120 55.87 -11.08 15.24
CA PRO A 120 55.90 -10.50 13.87
C PRO A 120 54.60 -10.47 13.03
N CYS A 121 54.66 -9.61 12.01
CA CYS A 121 53.72 -9.41 10.92
C CYS A 121 53.81 -10.48 9.81
N VAL A 122 52.70 -10.68 9.10
CA VAL A 122 52.67 -11.13 7.68
C VAL A 122 51.64 -10.27 6.90
N LEU A 123 52.02 -9.92 5.67
CA LEU A 123 51.43 -8.98 4.70
C LEU A 123 50.29 -9.55 3.82
N ILE A 124 49.64 -8.64 3.04
CA ILE A 124 49.24 -8.67 1.58
C ILE A 124 47.80 -8.06 1.38
N PRO A 125 47.46 -7.28 0.31
CA PRO A 125 47.54 -5.82 0.29
C PRO A 125 46.24 -5.11 -0.20
N LEU A 126 46.25 -3.77 -0.25
CA LEU A 126 45.24 -2.91 -0.88
C LEU A 126 45.67 -2.52 -2.29
N LEU A 127 44.77 -2.68 -3.28
CA LEU A 127 44.94 -2.17 -4.65
C LEU A 127 44.16 -0.87 -4.84
N PHE A 128 44.90 0.17 -5.21
CA PHE A 128 44.43 1.47 -5.70
C PHE A 128 44.09 1.37 -7.20
N PHE A 129 43.07 2.10 -7.66
CA PHE A 129 43.00 2.56 -9.05
C PHE A 129 42.86 4.09 -9.10
N HIS A 130 43.80 4.70 -9.81
CA HIS A 130 43.87 6.11 -10.20
C HIS A 130 43.31 6.26 -11.62
N SER A 131 42.50 7.30 -11.87
CA SER A 131 42.07 7.71 -13.21
C SER A 131 42.83 8.97 -13.65
N HIS A 132 43.52 8.89 -14.79
CA HIS A 132 44.18 10.02 -15.47
C HIS A 132 43.31 10.58 -16.62
N PHE A 133 43.50 11.88 -16.87
CA PHE A 133 42.81 12.76 -17.81
C PHE A 133 43.54 12.89 -19.18
N LEU A 134 42.74 13.09 -20.26
CA LEU A 134 42.96 13.87 -21.53
C LEU A 134 43.90 13.34 -22.67
N PRO A 135 43.88 13.92 -23.91
CA PRO A 135 42.80 14.43 -24.82
C PRO A 135 42.99 14.07 -26.34
N PHE A 136 42.06 14.44 -27.24
CA PHE A 136 42.26 15.14 -28.57
C PHE A 136 41.14 14.95 -29.65
N LEU A 137 40.65 16.09 -30.18
CA LEU A 137 40.16 16.50 -31.53
C LEU A 137 38.94 15.88 -32.29
N HIS A 138 37.89 16.72 -32.47
CA HIS A 138 37.21 17.26 -33.68
C HIS A 138 37.17 16.49 -35.05
N PRO A 139 36.30 16.87 -36.03
CA PRO A 139 35.04 17.65 -36.03
C PRO A 139 33.92 17.04 -36.92
N PHE A 140 32.67 17.53 -36.84
CA PHE A 140 31.85 17.75 -38.04
C PHE A 140 30.81 18.85 -37.79
N SER A 141 30.78 19.81 -38.72
CA SER A 141 29.78 20.87 -38.86
C SER A 141 28.80 20.46 -39.94
N SER A 142 27.49 20.67 -39.76
CA SER A 142 26.66 21.30 -40.80
C SER A 142 25.26 21.64 -40.27
N THR A 143 24.97 22.93 -40.39
CA THR A 143 23.67 23.60 -40.50
C THR A 143 22.73 22.89 -41.48
N PHE A 144 21.40 22.92 -41.25
CA PHE A 144 20.38 23.50 -42.15
C PHE A 144 18.93 23.19 -41.67
N LEU A 145 18.24 24.28 -41.31
CA LEU A 145 16.84 24.66 -41.60
C LEU A 145 15.69 23.63 -41.66
N PHE A 146 14.68 23.92 -40.84
CA PHE A 146 13.28 23.49 -40.91
C PHE A 146 12.63 23.71 -42.29
N PRO A 147 11.60 22.91 -42.61
CA PRO A 147 10.32 23.48 -42.99
C PRO A 147 9.13 22.87 -42.26
N PHE A 148 8.21 23.73 -41.82
CA PHE A 148 6.82 23.41 -41.49
C PHE A 148 6.06 22.97 -42.75
N PRO A 149 5.10 22.03 -42.67
CA PRO A 149 4.01 21.94 -43.62
C PRO A 149 2.77 22.70 -43.14
N PRO A 150 1.94 23.22 -44.07
CA PRO A 150 0.93 24.24 -43.80
C PRO A 150 -0.46 23.69 -43.47
N SER A 151 -1.23 24.57 -42.84
CA SER A 151 -2.68 24.53 -42.67
C SER A 151 -3.46 24.23 -43.96
N LEU A 152 -4.40 23.28 -43.88
CA LEU A 152 -5.43 23.05 -44.88
C LEU A 152 -6.81 23.36 -44.30
N SER A 153 -7.33 24.51 -44.70
CA SER A 153 -8.75 24.82 -44.75
C SER A 153 -9.38 24.21 -46.02
N SER A 154 -10.58 23.64 -45.92
CA SER A 154 -11.76 23.95 -46.75
C SER A 154 -12.68 22.76 -47.07
N SER A 155 -13.98 23.07 -46.95
CA SER A 155 -15.12 22.62 -47.76
C SER A 155 -15.56 21.15 -47.74
N LEU A 156 -16.67 20.92 -47.02
CA LEU A 156 -17.72 19.95 -47.33
C LEU A 156 -18.42 20.28 -48.67
N PRO A 157 -18.86 19.25 -49.41
CA PRO A 157 -20.18 19.25 -50.04
C PRO A 157 -20.93 17.90 -49.89
N PRO A 158 -22.22 17.81 -50.29
CA PRO A 158 -23.25 17.16 -49.50
C PRO A 158 -23.64 15.73 -49.91
N ILE A 159 -24.39 15.12 -48.98
CA ILE A 159 -25.23 13.92 -49.08
C ILE A 159 -26.06 13.89 -50.38
N PRO A 160 -26.28 12.68 -50.94
CA PRO A 160 -27.62 12.34 -51.38
C PRO A 160 -28.12 10.99 -50.83
N SER A 161 -29.37 11.02 -50.42
CA SER A 161 -30.25 9.92 -50.03
C SER A 161 -30.75 9.12 -51.23
N SER A 162 -30.71 7.78 -51.17
CA SER A 162 -31.81 6.89 -51.60
C SER A 162 -31.42 5.39 -51.56
N PHE A 163 -32.23 4.59 -50.86
CA PHE A 163 -32.41 3.13 -50.98
C PHE A 163 -32.73 2.69 -52.44
N PRO A 164 -32.65 1.40 -52.89
CA PRO A 164 -33.08 0.20 -52.15
C PRO A 164 -32.34 -1.15 -52.37
N LEU A 165 -32.77 -2.12 -51.56
CA LEU A 165 -32.68 -3.59 -51.62
C LEU A 165 -32.41 -4.24 -53.00
N SER A 166 -31.45 -5.17 -53.04
CA SER A 166 -31.61 -6.51 -53.67
C SER A 166 -30.36 -7.38 -53.49
N HIS A 167 -30.54 -8.61 -52.97
CA HIS A 167 -29.71 -9.80 -53.22
C HIS A 167 -29.40 -9.93 -54.74
N PRO A 168 -28.26 -10.52 -55.19
CA PRO A 168 -28.22 -11.99 -55.27
C PRO A 168 -26.83 -12.68 -55.25
N SER A 169 -26.88 -13.97 -54.87
CA SER A 169 -26.16 -15.16 -55.39
C SER A 169 -24.67 -15.11 -55.83
N PHE A 170 -23.95 -16.12 -55.30
CA PHE A 170 -22.80 -16.86 -55.87
C PHE A 170 -22.61 -16.78 -57.39
N PRO A 171 -21.34 -16.89 -57.83
CA PRO A 171 -20.99 -18.08 -58.59
C PRO A 171 -19.65 -18.71 -58.19
N THR A 172 -19.68 -20.04 -58.10
CA THR A 172 -18.59 -20.96 -58.43
C THR A 172 -18.03 -20.69 -59.84
N PHE A 173 -16.72 -20.86 -60.07
CA PHE A 173 -16.16 -21.75 -61.11
C PHE A 173 -14.61 -21.72 -61.17
N SER A 174 -14.06 -22.93 -61.14
CA SER A 174 -12.91 -23.47 -61.90
C SER A 174 -11.54 -22.77 -61.97
N HIS A 175 -10.53 -23.58 -61.58
CA HIS A 175 -9.17 -23.63 -62.13
C HIS A 175 -9.08 -23.47 -63.65
N PRO A 176 -7.91 -23.05 -64.14
CA PRO A 176 -7.09 -24.05 -64.84
C PRO A 176 -5.61 -24.04 -64.44
N SER A 177 -5.05 -25.24 -64.48
CA SER A 177 -3.64 -25.58 -64.41
C SER A 177 -2.88 -25.08 -65.66
N LEU A 178 -1.61 -24.69 -65.50
CA LEU A 178 -0.65 -24.69 -66.60
C LEU A 178 0.73 -25.15 -66.11
N PHE A 179 1.17 -26.23 -66.75
CA PHE A 179 2.48 -26.85 -66.71
C PHE A 179 3.57 -25.93 -67.26
N PHE A 180 4.77 -25.98 -66.69
CA PHE A 180 6.02 -26.02 -67.48
C PHE A 180 7.05 -26.94 -66.80
N LEU A 181 7.64 -27.81 -67.63
CA LEU A 181 8.65 -28.82 -67.33
C LEU A 181 10.02 -28.37 -67.88
N HIS A 182 11.06 -29.05 -67.38
CA HIS A 182 12.50 -29.04 -67.71
C HIS A 182 13.37 -28.04 -66.92
N SER A 183 14.52 -28.41 -66.35
CA SER A 183 15.42 -29.55 -66.60
C SER A 183 16.36 -29.81 -65.42
N SER A 184 16.66 -31.08 -65.17
CA SER A 184 17.77 -31.66 -64.38
C SER A 184 19.14 -31.25 -64.94
N SER A 185 20.24 -31.16 -64.17
CA SER A 185 21.01 -32.32 -63.66
C SER A 185 22.29 -31.92 -62.86
N PHE A 186 22.77 -32.88 -62.04
CA PHE A 186 24.14 -33.19 -61.54
C PHE A 186 24.77 -32.54 -60.27
N LEU A 187 24.71 -33.32 -59.16
CA LEU A 187 25.78 -33.85 -58.27
C LEU A 187 27.06 -33.04 -57.95
N PHE A 188 27.29 -32.73 -56.66
CA PHE A 188 28.26 -33.34 -55.71
C PHE A 188 28.07 -32.71 -54.30
N PRO A 189 28.36 -33.40 -53.17
CA PRO A 189 28.03 -32.96 -51.82
C PRO A 189 29.21 -32.27 -51.10
N PRO A 190 28.94 -31.41 -50.11
CA PRO A 190 29.90 -31.20 -49.02
C PRO A 190 29.18 -31.24 -47.65
N PRO A 191 29.93 -31.17 -46.54
CA PRO A 191 30.11 -32.26 -45.60
C PRO A 191 29.10 -32.25 -44.45
N PHE A 192 29.04 -33.38 -43.75
CA PHE A 192 28.46 -33.51 -42.41
C PHE A 192 28.92 -32.37 -41.50
N LEU A 193 28.00 -31.46 -41.20
CA LEU A 193 28.01 -30.68 -39.96
C LEU A 193 27.08 -31.40 -39.00
N THR A 194 27.67 -32.12 -38.06
CA THR A 194 27.00 -32.55 -36.84
C THR A 194 26.59 -31.30 -36.07
N PHE A 195 25.33 -30.90 -36.20
CA PHE A 195 24.72 -30.03 -35.21
C PHE A 195 24.64 -30.82 -33.91
N THR A 196 25.39 -30.38 -32.91
CA THR A 196 25.13 -30.73 -31.52
C THR A 196 23.69 -30.38 -31.23
N HIS A 197 22.93 -31.35 -30.71
CA HIS A 197 21.56 -31.19 -30.24
C HIS A 197 21.39 -29.83 -29.54
N SER A 198 20.63 -28.93 -30.15
CA SER A 198 20.00 -27.85 -29.38
C SER A 198 19.09 -28.51 -28.33
N PRO A 199 19.02 -27.96 -27.11
CA PRO A 199 18.09 -28.46 -26.10
C PRO A 199 16.67 -28.42 -26.67
N ILE A 200 15.88 -29.44 -26.32
CA ILE A 200 14.46 -29.54 -26.71
C ILE A 200 13.67 -28.67 -25.71
N PRO A 201 12.65 -27.91 -26.16
CA PRO A 201 11.87 -27.06 -25.27
C PRO A 201 11.22 -27.86 -24.15
N SER A 202 11.53 -27.49 -22.90
CA SER A 202 10.93 -28.07 -21.70
C SER A 202 10.08 -27.04 -20.96
N LEU A 203 8.80 -27.33 -20.79
CA LEU A 203 7.87 -26.61 -19.93
C LEU A 203 7.91 -27.21 -18.52
N HIS A 204 8.14 -26.37 -17.51
CA HIS A 204 8.05 -26.76 -16.10
C HIS A 204 6.77 -26.21 -15.47
N ILE A 205 5.87 -27.09 -15.03
CA ILE A 205 4.70 -26.74 -14.23
C ILE A 205 5.05 -27.02 -12.77
N SER A 206 5.22 -25.97 -11.96
CA SER A 206 5.58 -26.09 -10.54
C SER A 206 4.41 -25.70 -9.64
N LEU A 207 4.14 -26.50 -8.61
CA LEU A 207 3.21 -26.17 -7.53
C LEU A 207 3.98 -25.46 -6.41
N PHE A 208 3.73 -24.17 -6.20
CA PHE A 208 4.28 -23.44 -5.06
C PHE A 208 3.40 -23.64 -3.82
N PRO A 209 3.94 -24.08 -2.67
CA PRO A 209 3.20 -24.06 -1.42
C PRO A 209 2.98 -22.59 -0.99
N PRO A 210 1.85 -22.26 -0.33
CA PRO A 210 1.67 -20.95 0.28
C PRO A 210 2.77 -20.71 1.30
N ILE A 211 3.43 -19.55 1.22
CA ILE A 211 4.37 -19.10 2.23
C ILE A 211 3.55 -18.83 3.50
N PRO A 212 3.85 -19.47 4.65
CA PRO A 212 3.11 -19.21 5.87
C PRO A 212 3.44 -17.80 6.37
N VAL A 213 2.47 -16.89 6.28
CA VAL A 213 2.50 -15.62 7.01
C VAL A 213 2.23 -15.92 8.47
N THR A 214 3.27 -15.85 9.30
CA THR A 214 3.13 -16.01 10.75
C THR A 214 2.50 -14.77 11.37
N PRO A 215 1.41 -14.89 12.16
CA PRO A 215 0.91 -13.75 12.93
C PRO A 215 1.88 -13.39 14.07
N PRO A 216 1.99 -12.10 14.44
CA PRO A 216 2.80 -11.71 15.60
C PRO A 216 2.13 -12.22 16.87
N PHE A 217 2.77 -13.17 17.56
CA PHE A 217 2.39 -13.53 18.93
C PHE A 217 2.88 -12.43 19.88
N PRO A 218 2.07 -12.00 20.86
CA PRO A 218 2.56 -11.20 21.96
C PRO A 218 3.22 -12.15 22.97
N PHE A 219 4.43 -11.85 23.45
CA PHE A 219 4.76 -11.82 24.88
C PHE A 219 6.24 -11.52 25.12
N SER A 220 6.42 -10.59 26.05
CA SER A 220 7.62 -10.20 26.77
C SER A 220 8.30 -11.35 27.52
N ALA A 221 9.57 -11.65 27.20
CA ALA A 221 10.56 -12.25 28.08
C ALA A 221 12.00 -11.95 27.54
N PRO A 222 13.03 -11.85 28.40
CA PRO A 222 14.31 -11.24 28.06
C PRO A 222 15.26 -12.16 27.28
N ILE A 223 15.98 -11.53 26.35
CA ILE A 223 16.90 -12.10 25.35
C ILE A 223 18.24 -12.53 25.97
N PRO A 224 18.80 -13.70 25.62
CA PRO A 224 20.24 -13.89 25.57
C PRO A 224 20.74 -13.85 24.12
N SER A 225 21.74 -13.00 23.90
CA SER A 225 22.42 -12.77 22.64
C SER A 225 23.18 -14.01 22.15
N LEU A 226 22.88 -14.51 20.95
CA LEU A 226 23.84 -15.16 20.07
C LEU A 226 23.35 -15.06 18.62
N ALA A 227 23.99 -14.21 17.82
CA ALA A 227 23.72 -14.08 16.39
C ALA A 227 24.05 -15.40 15.68
N THR A 228 23.02 -16.06 15.16
CA THR A 228 23.15 -17.12 14.16
C THR A 228 22.65 -16.58 12.83
N PRO A 229 23.31 -16.89 11.70
CA PRO A 229 22.87 -16.43 10.38
C PRO A 229 21.50 -17.02 10.07
N PHE A 230 20.59 -16.17 9.58
CA PHE A 230 19.30 -16.57 9.02
C PHE A 230 19.53 -17.64 7.96
N THR A 231 19.29 -18.89 8.34
CA THR A 231 19.12 -19.99 7.41
C THR A 231 17.67 -19.94 6.97
N THR A 232 17.44 -19.76 5.68
CA THR A 232 16.14 -19.96 5.04
C THR A 232 15.52 -21.22 5.62
N PRO A 233 14.30 -21.18 6.19
CA PRO A 233 13.75 -22.35 6.86
C PRO A 233 13.70 -23.50 5.87
N THR A 234 14.56 -24.51 6.09
CA THR A 234 14.50 -25.77 5.37
C THR A 234 13.12 -26.36 5.70
N ILE A 235 12.17 -26.19 4.79
CA ILE A 235 10.83 -26.75 4.89
C ILE A 235 11.05 -28.26 5.09
N LEU A 236 10.81 -28.76 6.31
CA LEU A 236 10.70 -30.20 6.57
C LEU A 236 9.77 -30.76 5.49
N PRO A 237 10.17 -31.83 4.76
CA PRO A 237 9.37 -32.36 3.67
C PRO A 237 8.01 -32.74 4.24
N GLN A 238 7.04 -31.87 4.02
CA GLN A 238 5.68 -32.12 4.41
C GLN A 238 5.23 -33.26 3.53
N ASN A 239 4.72 -34.34 4.14
CA ASN A 239 4.39 -35.59 3.49
C ASN A 239 3.11 -35.43 2.65
N PHE A 240 3.19 -34.64 1.58
CA PHE A 240 2.13 -34.44 0.60
C PHE A 240 2.20 -35.55 -0.43
N THR A 241 1.03 -35.96 -0.92
CA THR A 241 0.93 -36.82 -2.11
C THR A 241 0.32 -35.99 -3.23
N VAL A 242 0.98 -35.99 -4.39
CA VAL A 242 0.48 -35.30 -5.59
C VAL A 242 0.03 -36.35 -6.59
N VAL A 243 -1.16 -36.16 -7.14
CA VAL A 243 -1.72 -36.99 -8.20
C VAL A 243 -1.99 -36.10 -9.40
N TRP A 244 -1.32 -36.39 -10.50
CA TRP A 244 -1.48 -35.65 -11.75
C TRP A 244 -2.46 -36.35 -12.68
N ARG A 245 -3.32 -35.57 -13.33
CA ARG A 245 -4.20 -36.01 -14.41
C ARG A 245 -4.05 -35.08 -15.59
N CYS A 246 -4.32 -35.63 -16.77
CA CYS A 246 -4.29 -34.87 -18.00
C CYS A 246 -5.50 -35.27 -18.85
N ARG A 247 -6.05 -34.30 -19.59
CA ARG A 247 -6.99 -34.53 -20.69
C ARG A 247 -6.78 -33.50 -21.81
N VAL A 248 -7.38 -33.72 -22.98
CA VAL A 248 -7.60 -32.65 -23.96
C VAL A 248 -8.84 -31.85 -23.54
N ALA A 249 -8.81 -30.53 -23.73
CA ALA A 249 -9.92 -29.65 -23.38
C ALA A 249 -11.23 -30.13 -24.02
N GLY A 250 -12.28 -30.26 -23.20
CA GLY A 250 -13.58 -30.81 -23.61
C GLY A 250 -13.76 -32.31 -23.40
N GLU A 251 -12.70 -33.08 -23.11
CA GLU A 251 -12.84 -34.48 -22.69
C GLU A 251 -13.33 -34.58 -21.23
N ALA A 252 -13.90 -35.72 -20.84
CA ALA A 252 -14.21 -35.99 -19.43
C ALA A 252 -12.93 -36.30 -18.64
N TRP A 253 -12.87 -35.88 -17.36
CA TRP A 253 -11.78 -36.30 -16.48
C TRP A 253 -11.82 -37.82 -16.25
N PRO A 254 -10.65 -38.48 -16.11
CA PRO A 254 -10.59 -39.90 -15.84
C PRO A 254 -11.16 -40.20 -14.44
N ALA A 255 -11.77 -41.37 -14.29
CA ALA A 255 -12.26 -41.82 -12.99
C ALA A 255 -11.08 -42.12 -12.04
N ASP A 256 -11.33 -42.00 -10.72
CA ASP A 256 -10.30 -42.16 -9.68
C ASP A 256 -9.62 -43.55 -9.67
N ASP A 257 -10.28 -44.57 -10.24
CA ASP A 257 -9.82 -45.96 -10.33
C ASP A 257 -9.00 -46.26 -11.59
N THR A 258 -8.75 -45.26 -12.44
CA THR A 258 -7.98 -45.45 -13.67
C THR A 258 -6.52 -45.79 -13.33
N ILE A 259 -5.95 -46.81 -13.97
CA ILE A 259 -4.55 -47.17 -13.75
C ILE A 259 -3.64 -46.03 -14.27
N PRO A 260 -2.73 -45.48 -13.44
CA PRO A 260 -1.78 -44.45 -13.89
C PRO A 260 -0.99 -44.94 -15.10
N LYS A 261 -0.93 -44.11 -16.13
CA LYS A 261 -0.15 -44.39 -17.34
C LYS A 261 1.15 -43.59 -17.30
N PRO A 262 2.28 -44.15 -17.76
CA PRO A 262 3.51 -43.38 -17.89
C PRO A 262 3.34 -42.26 -18.92
N ILE A 263 3.80 -41.06 -18.57
CA ILE A 263 3.78 -39.84 -19.41
C ILE A 263 4.47 -40.09 -20.76
N TRP A 264 5.49 -40.95 -20.77
CA TRP A 264 6.42 -41.15 -21.88
C TRP A 264 6.04 -42.26 -22.87
N THR A 265 4.97 -43.01 -22.58
CA THR A 265 4.48 -44.06 -23.50
C THR A 265 3.59 -43.41 -24.55
N LYS A 266 4.11 -43.12 -25.74
CA LYS A 266 3.29 -42.58 -26.84
C LYS A 266 2.20 -43.58 -27.24
N GLY A 267 0.95 -43.18 -27.04
CA GLY A 267 -0.20 -43.95 -27.51
C GLY A 267 -0.49 -43.70 -28.99
N THR A 268 -1.41 -44.49 -29.55
CA THR A 268 -1.87 -44.34 -30.95
C THR A 268 -3.24 -43.66 -31.06
N GLY A 269 -3.84 -43.27 -29.92
CA GLY A 269 -5.14 -42.62 -29.84
C GLY A 269 -5.07 -41.09 -29.75
N GLY A 270 -6.21 -40.46 -29.42
CA GLY A 270 -6.29 -39.04 -29.03
C GLY A 270 -6.01 -38.83 -27.54
N GLY A 271 -6.25 -37.62 -27.04
CA GLY A 271 -6.08 -37.27 -25.61
C GLY A 271 -4.61 -37.04 -25.21
N CYS A 272 -4.30 -37.19 -23.92
CA CYS A 272 -2.97 -36.89 -23.40
C CYS A 272 -1.91 -37.86 -23.88
N PHE A 273 -0.90 -37.33 -24.57
CA PHE A 273 0.22 -38.09 -25.14
C PHE A 273 -0.23 -39.28 -26.02
N GLY A 274 -1.44 -39.18 -26.60
CA GLY A 274 -2.05 -40.22 -27.43
C GLY A 274 -2.73 -41.38 -26.69
N ASN A 275 -2.90 -41.28 -25.36
CA ASN A 275 -3.43 -42.36 -24.51
C ASN A 275 -4.88 -42.15 -23.99
N GLY A 276 -5.55 -41.11 -24.45
CA GLY A 276 -6.80 -40.61 -23.88
C GLY A 276 -6.59 -39.77 -22.62
N PRO A 277 -7.67 -39.30 -21.97
CA PRO A 277 -7.61 -38.71 -20.64
C PRO A 277 -7.13 -39.76 -19.62
N GLY A 278 -6.26 -39.37 -18.69
CA GLY A 278 -5.65 -40.34 -17.78
C GLY A 278 -4.87 -39.75 -16.61
N LEU A 279 -4.68 -40.60 -15.61
CA LEU A 279 -3.75 -40.39 -14.50
C LEU A 279 -2.32 -40.51 -15.00
N LEU A 280 -1.46 -39.57 -14.62
CA LEU A 280 -0.04 -39.60 -14.95
C LEU A 280 0.72 -40.33 -13.85
N ASP A 281 1.62 -41.24 -14.25
CA ASP A 281 2.56 -41.90 -13.33
C ASP A 281 3.68 -40.92 -12.92
N HIS A 282 3.30 -39.89 -12.18
CA HIS A 282 4.18 -38.83 -11.69
C HIS A 282 3.68 -38.35 -10.34
N THR A 283 4.58 -38.21 -9.37
CA THR A 283 4.23 -37.91 -7.97
C THR A 283 4.94 -36.68 -7.43
N GLU A 284 5.86 -36.09 -8.19
CA GLU A 284 6.57 -34.88 -7.79
C GLU A 284 5.65 -33.65 -7.89
N THR A 285 6.01 -32.60 -7.17
CA THR A 285 5.27 -31.31 -7.18
C THR A 285 5.52 -30.50 -8.45
N THR A 286 6.50 -30.90 -9.27
CA THR A 286 6.84 -30.25 -10.54
C THR A 286 6.68 -31.24 -11.68
N LEU A 287 5.89 -30.90 -12.68
CA LEU A 287 5.72 -31.69 -13.90
C LEU A 287 6.50 -31.02 -15.05
N SER A 288 7.47 -31.73 -15.62
CA SER A 288 8.28 -31.23 -16.74
C SER A 288 7.85 -31.94 -18.03
N LEU A 289 7.47 -31.16 -19.04
CA LEU A 289 6.94 -31.68 -20.31
C LEU A 289 7.74 -31.10 -21.47
N LEU A 290 8.05 -31.92 -22.47
CA LEU A 290 8.65 -31.46 -23.71
C LEU A 290 7.54 -31.20 -24.74
N GLY A 291 7.72 -30.17 -25.56
CA GLY A 291 6.79 -29.90 -26.68
C GLY A 291 6.62 -31.11 -27.62
N SER A 292 7.69 -31.92 -27.77
CA SER A 292 7.71 -33.15 -28.55
C SER A 292 6.91 -34.33 -27.97
N ASP A 293 6.45 -34.22 -26.73
CA ASP A 293 5.65 -35.25 -26.08
C ASP A 293 4.21 -35.24 -26.57
N PHE A 294 3.73 -34.07 -27.03
CA PHE A 294 2.39 -33.90 -27.55
C PHE A 294 2.28 -34.44 -28.98
N MET A 295 1.17 -35.15 -29.25
CA MET A 295 0.95 -35.83 -30.53
C MET A 295 0.48 -34.87 -31.63
N THR A 296 -0.20 -33.79 -31.25
CA THR A 296 -0.78 -32.81 -32.16
C THR A 296 -0.59 -31.40 -31.62
N HIS A 297 -0.27 -30.48 -32.51
CA HIS A 297 -0.33 -29.03 -32.26
C HIS A 297 -1.75 -28.52 -32.51
N GLY A 298 -2.03 -27.28 -32.11
CA GLY A 298 -3.34 -26.65 -32.18
C GLY A 298 -4.35 -27.21 -31.17
N GLN A 299 -3.89 -27.99 -30.19
CA GLN A 299 -4.73 -28.55 -29.12
C GLN A 299 -4.40 -27.91 -27.77
N THR A 300 -5.45 -27.75 -26.96
CA THR A 300 -5.35 -27.33 -25.56
C THR A 300 -5.44 -28.57 -24.68
N TYR A 301 -4.41 -28.81 -23.88
CA TYR A 301 -4.35 -29.86 -22.88
C TYR A 301 -4.62 -29.25 -21.50
N GLU A 302 -5.42 -29.94 -20.69
CA GLU A 302 -5.70 -29.55 -19.32
C GLU A 302 -5.04 -30.53 -18.36
N PHE A 303 -4.33 -29.99 -17.38
CA PHE A 303 -3.65 -30.72 -16.34
C PHE A 303 -4.33 -30.43 -15.00
N GLU A 304 -4.58 -31.46 -14.22
CA GLU A 304 -5.12 -31.37 -12.87
C GLU A 304 -4.10 -31.98 -11.90
N ALA A 305 -3.63 -31.20 -10.94
CA ALA A 305 -2.77 -31.67 -9.86
C ALA A 305 -3.56 -31.69 -8.55
N ILE A 306 -3.79 -32.89 -8.02
CA ILE A 306 -4.49 -33.08 -6.75
C ILE A 306 -3.44 -33.25 -5.67
N VAL A 307 -3.32 -32.27 -4.79
CA VAL A 307 -2.39 -32.29 -3.67
C VAL A 307 -3.13 -32.72 -2.41
N LYS A 308 -2.74 -33.84 -1.82
CA LYS A 308 -3.36 -34.41 -0.62
C LYS A 308 -2.41 -34.41 0.57
N LYS A 309 -2.95 -34.08 1.74
CA LYS A 309 -2.30 -34.22 3.05
C LYS A 309 -3.31 -34.73 4.06
N ASP A 310 -3.06 -35.94 4.57
CA ASP A 310 -3.97 -36.65 5.46
C ASP A 310 -5.36 -36.79 4.81
N THR A 311 -6.39 -36.19 5.40
CA THR A 311 -7.77 -36.15 4.87
C THR A 311 -8.06 -34.92 4.01
N ARG A 312 -7.13 -33.98 3.91
CA ARG A 312 -7.30 -32.72 3.16
C ARG A 312 -6.77 -32.90 1.74
N SER A 313 -7.45 -32.29 0.78
CA SER A 313 -7.01 -32.22 -0.61
C SER A 313 -7.30 -30.85 -1.20
N THR A 314 -6.42 -30.39 -2.07
CA THR A 314 -6.67 -29.25 -2.96
C THR A 314 -6.37 -29.66 -4.40
N VAL A 315 -6.90 -28.89 -5.34
CA VAL A 315 -6.77 -29.13 -6.77
C VAL A 315 -6.20 -27.89 -7.42
N ALA A 316 -5.15 -28.08 -8.23
CA ALA A 316 -4.63 -27.05 -9.12
C ALA A 316 -4.90 -27.45 -10.56
N LEU A 317 -5.35 -26.50 -11.37
CA LEU A 317 -5.62 -26.70 -12.80
C LEU A 317 -4.63 -25.86 -13.62
N GLY A 318 -4.10 -26.46 -14.68
CA GLY A 318 -3.25 -25.77 -15.65
C GLY A 318 -3.68 -26.11 -17.07
N GLN A 319 -3.59 -25.14 -17.98
CA GLN A 319 -3.87 -25.36 -19.39
C GLN A 319 -2.60 -25.12 -20.21
N VAL A 320 -2.33 -25.99 -21.16
CA VAL A 320 -1.18 -25.91 -22.07
C VAL A 320 -1.71 -25.94 -23.49
N VAL A 321 -1.46 -24.88 -24.25
CA VAL A 321 -1.77 -24.82 -25.68
C VAL A 321 -0.50 -25.18 -26.45
N VAL A 322 -0.56 -26.25 -27.23
CA VAL A 322 0.57 -26.67 -28.06
C VAL A 322 0.45 -25.95 -29.40
N VAL A 323 1.40 -25.08 -29.71
CA VAL A 323 1.45 -24.35 -30.99
C VAL A 323 2.52 -24.93 -31.90
N ASP A 324 2.47 -24.57 -33.18
CA ASP A 324 3.51 -24.93 -34.14
C ASP A 324 4.73 -24.00 -33.98
N GLY A 325 5.94 -24.54 -34.22
CA GLY A 325 7.21 -23.82 -34.05
C GLY A 325 7.81 -23.91 -32.63
N VAL A 326 8.74 -23.00 -32.35
CA VAL A 326 9.48 -22.93 -31.07
C VAL A 326 9.18 -21.58 -30.42
N PRO A 327 7.99 -21.41 -29.82
CA PRO A 327 7.59 -20.14 -29.24
C PRO A 327 8.42 -19.80 -27.99
N PRO A 328 8.58 -18.50 -27.67
CA PRO A 328 9.03 -18.06 -26.36
C PRO A 328 8.23 -18.69 -25.22
N ILE A 329 8.91 -19.23 -24.20
CA ILE A 329 8.27 -19.74 -22.99
C ILE A 329 8.24 -18.62 -21.96
N MET A 330 7.06 -18.03 -21.76
CA MET A 330 6.87 -16.90 -20.86
C MET A 330 6.27 -17.33 -19.53
N LYS A 331 6.72 -16.68 -18.46
CA LYS A 331 6.16 -16.78 -17.12
C LYS A 331 5.66 -15.41 -16.70
N VAL A 332 4.38 -15.31 -16.35
CA VAL A 332 3.79 -14.08 -15.80
C VAL A 332 3.89 -14.13 -14.28
N GLN A 333 4.39 -13.07 -13.67
CA GLN A 333 4.49 -12.92 -12.22
C GLN A 333 4.10 -11.52 -11.79
N CYS A 334 3.77 -11.36 -10.52
CA CYS A 334 3.60 -10.03 -9.94
C CYS A 334 4.96 -9.42 -9.62
N ILE A 335 5.12 -8.13 -9.94
CA ILE A 335 6.34 -7.38 -9.65
C ILE A 335 6.60 -7.35 -8.15
N ASP A 336 5.55 -7.11 -7.38
CA ASP A 336 5.56 -7.25 -5.92
C ASP A 336 4.73 -8.48 -5.52
N PRO A 337 5.36 -9.54 -4.98
CA PRO A 337 4.67 -10.73 -4.50
C PRO A 337 3.64 -10.44 -3.40
N SER A 338 3.81 -9.37 -2.61
CA SER A 338 2.89 -9.01 -1.52
C SER A 338 1.53 -8.53 -2.03
N LEU A 339 1.46 -8.04 -3.28
CA LEU A 339 0.23 -7.57 -3.92
C LEU A 339 -0.59 -8.71 -4.58
N CYS A 340 -0.01 -9.91 -4.66
CA CYS A 340 -0.63 -11.09 -5.26
C CYS A 340 -0.69 -12.22 -4.23
N ILE A 341 -1.81 -12.27 -3.51
CA ILE A 341 -1.99 -13.08 -2.32
C ILE A 341 -2.53 -14.46 -2.74
N PRO A 342 -1.73 -15.53 -2.71
CA PRO A 342 -2.24 -16.87 -3.00
C PRO A 342 -3.15 -17.34 -1.87
N ASP A 343 -4.36 -17.75 -2.21
CA ASP A 343 -5.35 -18.34 -1.30
C ASP A 343 -5.99 -19.58 -1.95
N GLY A 344 -6.75 -20.36 -1.18
CA GLY A 344 -7.17 -21.72 -1.55
C GLY A 344 -7.93 -21.85 -2.88
N ASP A 345 -8.49 -20.77 -3.40
CA ASP A 345 -9.28 -20.72 -4.64
C ASP A 345 -8.71 -19.78 -5.72
N GLY A 346 -7.48 -19.25 -5.54
CA GLY A 346 -6.81 -18.43 -6.57
C GLY A 346 -5.74 -17.49 -6.03
N VAL A 347 -5.31 -16.56 -6.89
CA VAL A 347 -4.42 -15.46 -6.50
C VAL A 347 -5.25 -14.19 -6.41
N TYR A 348 -5.33 -13.61 -5.21
CA TYR A 348 -6.07 -12.37 -4.98
C TYR A 348 -5.19 -11.16 -5.21
N VAL A 349 -5.78 -10.12 -5.78
CA VAL A 349 -5.15 -8.81 -5.91
C VAL A 349 -6.04 -7.75 -5.27
N ASN A 350 -5.40 -6.76 -4.66
CA ASN A 350 -6.12 -5.69 -4.00
C ASN A 350 -6.40 -4.53 -4.97
N PRO A 351 -7.67 -4.18 -5.24
CA PRO A 351 -8.04 -3.12 -6.18
C PRO A 351 -7.63 -1.71 -5.72
N SER A 352 -7.29 -1.56 -4.44
CA SER A 352 -6.91 -0.28 -3.83
C SER A 352 -5.49 0.16 -4.19
N PHE A 353 -4.69 -0.74 -4.75
CA PHE A 353 -3.30 -0.51 -5.10
C PHE A 353 -3.08 -0.70 -6.60
N ARG A 354 -2.03 -0.06 -7.10
CA ARG A 354 -1.54 -0.31 -8.44
C ARG A 354 -0.94 -1.71 -8.47
N ILE A 355 -1.41 -2.58 -9.37
CA ILE A 355 -0.86 -3.93 -9.52
C ILE A 355 0.06 -3.95 -10.73
N GLY A 356 1.30 -4.40 -10.51
CA GLY A 356 2.30 -4.59 -11.55
C GLY A 356 2.52 -6.07 -11.83
N LEU A 357 2.52 -6.45 -13.11
CA LEU A 357 2.90 -7.76 -13.60
C LEU A 357 4.14 -7.62 -14.49
N ILE A 358 5.00 -8.62 -14.42
CA ILE A 358 6.18 -8.73 -15.28
C ILE A 358 6.16 -10.08 -15.98
N SER A 359 6.54 -10.06 -17.25
CA SER A 359 6.84 -11.28 -17.99
C SER A 359 8.32 -11.61 -17.84
N GLU A 360 8.60 -12.81 -17.34
CA GLU A 360 9.93 -13.40 -17.34
C GLU A 360 10.00 -14.42 -18.48
N CYS A 361 11.01 -14.30 -19.34
CA CYS A 361 11.27 -15.38 -20.28
C CYS A 361 12.02 -16.51 -19.59
N VAL A 362 11.46 -17.72 -19.68
CA VAL A 362 12.07 -18.93 -19.14
C VAL A 362 12.99 -19.59 -20.16
N ASP A 363 12.57 -19.66 -21.42
CA ASP A 363 13.34 -20.31 -22.49
C ASP A 363 12.92 -19.80 -23.88
N TYR A 364 13.78 -19.96 -24.89
CA TYR A 364 13.58 -19.54 -26.29
C TYR A 364 13.26 -18.05 -26.49
N CYS A 365 14.01 -17.18 -25.83
CA CYS A 365 13.98 -15.73 -26.04
C CYS A 365 15.35 -15.15 -26.41
N ASP A 366 16.09 -15.87 -27.25
CA ASP A 366 17.43 -15.42 -27.68
C ASP A 366 17.38 -14.17 -28.57
N GLY A 367 16.21 -13.88 -29.17
CA GLY A 367 15.96 -12.70 -30.01
C GLY A 367 15.22 -11.56 -29.30
N ASP A 368 14.98 -10.48 -30.05
CA ASP A 368 14.13 -9.39 -29.58
C ASP A 368 12.67 -9.89 -29.47
N VAL A 369 12.13 -9.93 -28.26
CA VAL A 369 10.76 -10.37 -28.01
C VAL A 369 9.81 -9.17 -28.03
N SER A 370 8.73 -9.29 -28.80
CA SER A 370 7.60 -8.35 -28.76
C SER A 370 6.49 -8.89 -27.88
N TYR A 371 5.84 -8.01 -27.12
CA TYR A 371 4.83 -8.36 -26.13
C TYR A 371 3.48 -7.76 -26.52
N LEU A 372 2.40 -8.46 -26.20
CA LEU A 372 1.04 -7.96 -26.28
C LEU A 372 0.22 -8.52 -25.12
N TRP A 373 -0.16 -7.64 -24.21
CA TRP A 373 -1.01 -7.94 -23.08
C TRP A 373 -2.48 -7.72 -23.43
N ALA A 374 -3.34 -8.56 -22.86
CA ALA A 374 -4.78 -8.39 -22.85
C ALA A 374 -5.34 -8.69 -21.47
N ALA A 375 -6.39 -7.98 -21.07
CA ALA A 375 -7.12 -8.23 -19.84
C ALA A 375 -8.59 -8.49 -20.18
N ALA A 376 -9.21 -9.44 -19.50
CA ALA A 376 -10.63 -9.75 -19.63
C ALA A 376 -11.24 -10.12 -18.28
N ASP A 377 -12.56 -9.96 -18.13
CA ASP A 377 -13.28 -10.43 -16.95
C ASP A 377 -13.51 -11.95 -16.99
N GLY A 378 -14.18 -12.51 -15.97
CA GLY A 378 -14.56 -13.92 -15.92
C GLY A 378 -15.52 -14.39 -17.02
N ASN A 379 -16.12 -13.47 -17.79
CA ASN A 379 -16.98 -13.76 -18.93
C ASN A 379 -16.26 -13.56 -20.28
N ASP A 380 -14.92 -13.43 -20.25
CA ASP A 380 -14.07 -13.11 -21.41
C ASP A 380 -14.42 -11.77 -22.09
N VAL A 381 -15.03 -10.81 -21.37
CA VAL A 381 -15.20 -9.44 -21.85
C VAL A 381 -13.87 -8.72 -21.73
N THR A 382 -13.30 -8.33 -22.87
CA THR A 382 -11.98 -7.69 -22.92
C THR A 382 -12.03 -6.22 -22.53
N PHE A 383 -11.02 -5.78 -21.79
CA PHE A 383 -10.82 -4.39 -21.43
C PHE A 383 -9.92 -3.70 -22.47
N PRO A 384 -10.27 -2.48 -22.92
CA PRO A 384 -9.44 -1.74 -23.87
C PRO A 384 -8.13 -1.30 -23.21
N ALA A 385 -7.03 -1.36 -23.96
CA ALA A 385 -5.71 -0.89 -23.51
C ALA A 385 -5.63 0.65 -23.48
N ASP A 386 -6.40 1.29 -22.60
CA ASP A 386 -6.39 2.73 -22.33
C ASP A 386 -5.24 3.09 -21.37
N PRO A 387 -4.39 4.11 -21.66
CA PRO A 387 -3.40 4.62 -20.73
C PRO A 387 -3.91 4.97 -19.33
N ALA A 388 -5.19 5.31 -19.17
CA ALA A 388 -5.79 5.55 -17.85
C ALA A 388 -5.88 4.27 -17.01
N HIS A 389 -6.11 3.11 -17.63
CA HIS A 389 -6.21 1.80 -16.99
C HIS A 389 -4.87 1.06 -16.98
N PHE A 390 -4.09 1.22 -18.05
CA PHE A 390 -2.82 0.56 -18.30
C PHE A 390 -1.71 1.60 -18.53
N PRO A 391 -1.16 2.21 -17.46
CA PRO A 391 -0.21 3.32 -17.57
C PRO A 391 1.11 2.98 -18.28
N LEU A 392 1.48 1.70 -18.36
CA LEU A 392 2.66 1.23 -19.09
C LEU A 392 2.34 0.82 -20.55
N GLY A 393 1.07 0.90 -20.95
CA GLY A 393 0.57 0.32 -22.19
C GLY A 393 0.47 -1.21 -22.13
N ALA A 394 0.21 -1.82 -23.28
CA ALA A 394 0.02 -3.26 -23.42
C ALA A 394 1.14 -3.95 -24.22
N THR A 395 2.19 -3.25 -24.61
CA THR A 395 3.25 -3.81 -25.50
C THR A 395 4.63 -3.91 -24.86
N ALA A 396 4.74 -3.59 -23.57
CA ALA A 396 5.98 -3.74 -22.81
C ALA A 396 6.09 -5.14 -22.20
N ASN A 397 7.28 -5.49 -21.70
CA ASN A 397 7.51 -6.70 -20.89
C ASN A 397 6.83 -6.62 -19.50
N GLU A 398 6.28 -5.46 -19.16
CA GLU A 398 5.55 -5.18 -17.94
C GLU A 398 4.13 -4.73 -18.27
N LEU A 399 3.19 -5.10 -17.40
CA LEU A 399 1.83 -4.61 -17.41
C LEU A 399 1.54 -4.00 -16.04
N ALA A 400 0.82 -2.89 -16.01
CA ALA A 400 0.33 -2.36 -14.74
C ALA A 400 -1.15 -2.01 -14.85
N PHE A 401 -1.89 -2.30 -13.79
CA PHE A 401 -3.27 -1.86 -13.60
C PHE A 401 -3.26 -0.64 -12.69
N SER A 402 -3.87 0.46 -13.13
CA SER A 402 -4.09 1.61 -12.27
C SER A 402 -5.21 1.34 -11.26
N THR A 403 -5.25 2.11 -10.18
CA THR A 403 -6.40 2.10 -9.26
C THR A 403 -7.69 2.56 -9.95
N GLN A 404 -7.57 3.42 -10.97
CA GLN A 404 -8.71 3.86 -11.78
C GLN A 404 -9.39 2.70 -12.52
N PHE A 405 -8.63 1.73 -13.02
CA PHE A 405 -9.18 0.54 -13.66
C PHE A 405 -10.18 -0.18 -12.74
N PHE A 406 -9.83 -0.37 -11.46
CA PHE A 406 -10.72 -1.04 -10.50
C PHE A 406 -11.88 -0.14 -10.05
N ASN A 407 -11.65 1.17 -9.94
CA ASN A 407 -12.72 2.13 -9.64
C ASN A 407 -13.81 2.14 -10.72
N ASP A 408 -13.41 2.04 -11.99
CA ASP A 408 -14.34 1.99 -13.13
C ASP A 408 -15.03 0.62 -13.26
N ASN A 409 -14.46 -0.43 -12.65
CA ASN A 409 -14.97 -1.79 -12.69
C ASN A 409 -15.21 -2.36 -11.27
N PRO A 410 -16.07 -1.75 -10.44
CA PRO A 410 -16.19 -2.07 -9.01
C PRO A 410 -16.81 -3.44 -8.71
N ASN A 411 -17.41 -4.09 -9.72
CA ASN A 411 -18.01 -5.42 -9.59
C ASN A 411 -17.12 -6.53 -10.18
N LEU A 412 -15.91 -6.19 -10.63
CA LEU A 412 -14.97 -7.16 -11.16
C LEU A 412 -14.55 -8.10 -10.03
N GLN A 413 -14.76 -9.40 -10.23
CA GLN A 413 -14.38 -10.46 -9.28
C GLN A 413 -13.26 -11.32 -9.84
N ASP A 414 -13.35 -11.67 -11.11
CA ASP A 414 -12.37 -12.49 -11.82
C ASP A 414 -11.70 -11.67 -12.91
N LEU A 415 -10.38 -11.69 -12.95
CA LEU A 415 -9.54 -10.99 -13.92
C LEU A 415 -8.61 -11.99 -14.60
N ARG A 416 -8.79 -12.16 -15.90
CA ARG A 416 -7.93 -12.97 -16.77
C ARG A 416 -6.96 -12.06 -17.50
N ILE A 417 -5.68 -12.27 -17.26
CA ILE A 417 -4.57 -11.65 -17.97
C ILE A 417 -4.10 -12.63 -19.04
N SER A 418 -3.90 -12.16 -20.26
CA SER A 418 -3.21 -12.91 -21.31
C SER A 418 -2.01 -12.12 -21.82
N LEU A 419 -0.95 -12.83 -22.14
CA LEU A 419 0.29 -12.31 -22.69
C LEU A 419 0.62 -13.11 -23.94
N ASP A 420 0.71 -12.44 -25.07
CA ASP A 420 1.31 -12.99 -26.28
C ASP A 420 2.73 -12.43 -26.42
N ALA A 421 3.71 -13.32 -26.58
CA ALA A 421 5.10 -12.97 -26.77
C ALA A 421 5.61 -13.58 -28.08
N THR A 422 6.20 -12.77 -28.95
CA THR A 422 6.70 -13.21 -30.25
C THR A 422 8.18 -12.90 -30.37
N ASP A 423 9.00 -13.92 -30.62
CA ASP A 423 10.40 -13.71 -30.99
C ASP A 423 10.47 -13.14 -32.41
N ASN A 424 11.06 -11.96 -32.57
CA ASN A 424 11.19 -11.33 -33.86
C ASN A 424 12.18 -12.06 -34.80
N SER A 425 13.04 -12.92 -34.24
CA SER A 425 14.00 -13.74 -35.00
C SER A 425 13.34 -14.98 -35.62
N GLN A 426 12.33 -15.53 -34.94
CA GLN A 426 11.55 -16.69 -35.33
C GLN A 426 10.08 -16.40 -35.01
N PRO A 427 9.22 -16.11 -36.01
CA PRO A 427 7.88 -15.56 -35.81
C PRO A 427 6.86 -16.59 -35.31
N SER A 428 7.21 -17.30 -34.23
CA SER A 428 6.33 -18.11 -33.41
C SER A 428 5.94 -17.32 -32.17
N THR A 429 4.63 -17.26 -31.91
CA THR A 429 4.07 -16.58 -30.76
C THR A 429 3.79 -17.60 -29.65
N GLY A 430 4.38 -17.38 -28.49
CA GLY A 430 4.05 -18.05 -27.24
C GLY A 430 3.03 -17.26 -26.44
N GLY A 431 2.17 -17.95 -25.72
CA GLY A 431 1.11 -17.33 -24.91
C GLY A 431 1.20 -17.76 -23.46
N GLY A 432 0.99 -16.82 -22.54
CA GLY A 432 0.78 -17.08 -21.11
C GLY A 432 -0.55 -16.49 -20.66
N ALA A 433 -1.24 -17.16 -19.75
CA ALA A 433 -2.43 -16.61 -19.10
C ALA A 433 -2.28 -16.67 -17.59
N TYR A 434 -2.76 -15.62 -16.91
CA TYR A 434 -2.73 -15.51 -15.46
C TYR A 434 -4.14 -15.16 -14.97
N PHE A 435 -4.66 -15.95 -14.03
CA PHE A 435 -6.00 -15.78 -13.49
C PHE A 435 -5.89 -15.22 -12.08
N MET A 436 -6.51 -14.06 -11.87
CA MET A 436 -6.51 -13.37 -10.59
C MET A 436 -7.95 -13.16 -10.14
N LYS A 437 -8.14 -13.16 -8.83
CA LYS A 437 -9.36 -12.71 -8.19
C LYS A 437 -9.15 -11.30 -7.66
N VAL A 438 -10.12 -10.44 -7.83
CA VAL A 438 -10.09 -9.08 -7.29
C VAL A 438 -10.73 -9.12 -5.92
N ASN A 439 -9.94 -8.82 -4.89
CA ASN A 439 -10.42 -8.75 -3.51
C ASN A 439 -11.53 -7.71 -3.40
N GLN A 440 -12.70 -8.10 -2.92
CA GLN A 440 -13.82 -7.20 -2.79
C GLN A 440 -13.69 -6.35 -1.52
N ARG A 441 -14.11 -5.10 -1.61
CA ARG A 441 -14.09 -4.19 -0.45
C ARG A 441 -15.11 -4.64 0.62
N PRO A 442 -14.87 -4.33 1.90
CA PRO A 442 -15.84 -4.57 2.97
C PRO A 442 -17.22 -3.95 2.69
N VAL A 443 -18.31 -4.65 3.05
CA VAL A 443 -19.68 -4.20 2.78
C VAL A 443 -20.60 -4.34 4.00
N GLY A 444 -21.78 -3.72 3.92
CA GLY A 444 -22.92 -3.94 4.83
C GLY A 444 -22.85 -3.19 6.17
N GLY A 445 -21.70 -2.63 6.52
CA GLY A 445 -21.52 -1.92 7.78
C GLY A 445 -21.90 -0.44 7.73
N THR A 446 -21.89 0.17 8.90
CA THR A 446 -22.13 1.59 9.12
C THR A 446 -21.17 2.13 10.16
N CYS A 447 -20.81 3.40 10.04
CA CYS A 447 -20.11 4.14 11.08
C CYS A 447 -20.97 5.34 11.52
N SER A 448 -20.88 5.73 12.78
CA SER A 448 -21.56 6.91 13.33
C SER A 448 -20.66 7.62 14.33
N VAL A 449 -20.70 8.95 14.36
CA VAL A 449 -19.96 9.74 15.36
C VAL A 449 -20.92 10.31 16.40
N ALA A 450 -20.72 9.96 17.66
CA ALA A 450 -21.40 10.59 18.79
C ALA A 450 -20.69 11.90 19.15
N LYS A 451 -21.42 13.01 19.05
CA LYS A 451 -20.91 14.35 19.36
C LYS A 451 -21.10 14.69 20.85
N PRO A 452 -20.08 15.27 21.50
CA PRO A 452 -20.23 15.78 22.86
C PRO A 452 -21.08 17.06 22.85
N PRO A 453 -21.76 17.43 23.95
CA PRO A 453 -22.73 18.54 23.94
C PRO A 453 -22.18 19.93 23.60
N LEU A 454 -20.89 20.18 23.85
CA LEU A 454 -20.26 21.49 23.64
C LEU A 454 -19.33 21.51 22.41
N GLU A 455 -19.00 20.33 21.87
CA GLU A 455 -18.18 20.17 20.66
C GLU A 455 -16.85 20.94 20.71
N ARG A 456 -16.23 21.06 21.89
CA ARG A 456 -14.99 21.85 22.09
C ARG A 456 -13.78 21.06 21.65
N ALA A 457 -12.92 21.70 20.84
CA ALA A 457 -11.64 21.14 20.44
C ALA A 457 -10.77 20.83 21.65
N LEU A 458 -9.94 19.78 21.55
CA LEU A 458 -9.00 19.31 22.56
C LEU A 458 -9.59 18.81 23.89
N ILE A 459 -10.68 19.42 24.38
CA ILE A 459 -11.29 19.15 25.68
C ILE A 459 -12.33 18.04 25.59
N ASP A 460 -13.24 18.12 24.62
CA ASP A 460 -14.31 17.14 24.50
C ASP A 460 -13.87 15.96 23.64
N THR A 461 -14.28 14.75 24.03
CA THR A 461 -13.98 13.52 23.30
C THR A 461 -15.18 13.11 22.45
N TYR A 462 -14.93 12.84 21.18
CA TYR A 462 -15.91 12.29 20.25
C TYR A 462 -15.79 10.78 20.24
N THR A 463 -16.89 10.07 20.01
CA THR A 463 -16.87 8.60 19.92
C THR A 463 -17.33 8.15 18.53
N LEU A 464 -16.42 7.57 17.76
CA LEU A 464 -16.72 6.94 16.49
C LEU A 464 -17.03 5.46 16.74
N THR A 465 -18.22 5.02 16.34
CA THR A 465 -18.63 3.61 16.43
C THR A 465 -18.82 3.06 15.02
N CYS A 466 -18.10 2.00 14.67
CA CYS A 466 -18.25 1.26 13.42
C CYS A 466 -18.72 -0.17 13.68
N GLN A 467 -19.74 -0.63 12.95
CA GLN A 467 -20.35 -1.96 13.14
C GLN A 467 -20.93 -2.54 11.85
N GLY A 468 -21.11 -3.86 11.83
CA GLY A 468 -21.79 -4.58 10.74
C GLY A 468 -20.95 -4.79 9.47
N TRP A 469 -19.66 -4.43 9.49
CA TRP A 469 -18.77 -4.63 8.35
C TRP A 469 -18.45 -6.11 8.16
N VAL A 470 -18.65 -6.56 6.92
CA VAL A 470 -18.35 -7.93 6.48
C VAL A 470 -17.39 -7.86 5.31
N ASP A 471 -16.32 -8.64 5.42
CA ASP A 471 -15.42 -8.94 4.32
C ASP A 471 -16.06 -10.05 3.44
N PRO A 472 -16.36 -9.80 2.16
CA PRO A 472 -16.97 -10.78 1.26
C PRO A 472 -16.18 -12.10 1.15
N GLU A 473 -14.85 -12.04 1.28
CA GLU A 473 -13.93 -13.16 1.22
C GLU A 473 -13.78 -13.88 2.57
N ASN A 474 -14.46 -13.40 3.62
CA ASN A 474 -14.46 -13.94 4.98
C ASN A 474 -13.06 -14.04 5.61
N LYS A 475 -12.11 -13.17 5.24
CA LYS A 475 -10.80 -13.05 5.88
C LYS A 475 -10.86 -12.16 7.12
N GLY A 476 -11.79 -11.21 7.11
CA GLY A 476 -12.13 -10.32 8.21
C GLY A 476 -11.55 -8.92 8.04
N ILE A 477 -12.01 -8.02 8.89
CA ILE A 477 -11.54 -6.63 8.91
C ILE A 477 -10.20 -6.56 9.66
N LYS A 478 -9.26 -5.77 9.16
CA LYS A 478 -7.94 -5.54 9.77
C LYS A 478 -7.94 -4.29 10.63
N SER A 479 -8.38 -3.16 10.08
CA SER A 479 -8.34 -1.88 10.77
C SER A 479 -9.38 -0.88 10.26
N TYR A 480 -9.58 0.17 11.05
CA TYR A 480 -10.32 1.37 10.70
C TYR A 480 -9.36 2.56 10.72
N ASN A 481 -9.07 3.11 9.54
CA ASN A 481 -8.23 4.31 9.44
C ASN A 481 -9.15 5.54 9.45
N VAL A 482 -8.98 6.40 10.44
CA VAL A 482 -9.80 7.60 10.61
C VAL A 482 -9.06 8.81 10.07
N TRP A 483 -9.73 9.56 9.21
CA TRP A 483 -9.22 10.74 8.55
C TRP A 483 -10.14 11.93 8.82
N LEU A 484 -9.54 13.10 8.99
CA LEU A 484 -10.26 14.38 8.95
C LEU A 484 -10.02 15.03 7.60
N VAL A 485 -11.10 15.46 6.95
CA VAL A 485 -11.02 16.23 5.70
C VAL A 485 -11.47 17.64 5.99
N ASP A 486 -10.55 18.60 5.85
CA ASP A 486 -10.86 20.02 6.04
C ASP A 486 -11.67 20.59 4.85
N ASP A 487 -12.06 21.85 4.97
CA ASP A 487 -12.80 22.59 3.94
C ASP A 487 -12.05 22.74 2.61
N THR A 488 -10.72 22.58 2.63
CA THR A 488 -9.87 22.57 1.41
C THR A 488 -9.84 21.21 0.72
N GLY A 489 -10.41 20.17 1.34
CA GLY A 489 -10.34 18.79 0.89
C GLY A 489 -9.04 18.08 1.28
N LYS A 490 -8.21 18.68 2.14
CA LYS A 490 -6.97 18.06 2.62
C LYS A 490 -7.31 16.99 3.65
N ARG A 491 -6.83 15.77 3.41
CA ARG A 491 -6.93 14.63 4.34
C ARG A 491 -5.83 14.73 5.40
N ILE A 492 -6.22 14.63 6.68
CA ILE A 492 -5.34 14.62 7.85
C ILE A 492 -5.56 13.27 8.55
N PRO A 493 -4.52 12.41 8.65
CA PRO A 493 -4.64 11.15 9.38
C PRO A 493 -4.84 11.43 10.86
N LEU A 494 -5.77 10.73 11.50
CA LEU A 494 -6.10 10.94 12.91
C LEU A 494 -5.68 9.74 13.78
N THR A 495 -6.11 8.53 13.44
CA THR A 495 -5.76 7.29 14.16
C THR A 495 -6.02 6.06 13.28
N GLU A 496 -5.34 4.95 13.59
CA GLU A 496 -5.61 3.63 13.04
C GLU A 496 -6.07 2.69 14.16
N ALA A 497 -7.36 2.34 14.18
CA ALA A 497 -7.89 1.39 15.15
C ALA A 497 -7.81 -0.04 14.61
N THR A 498 -7.11 -0.93 15.30
CA THR A 498 -7.07 -2.36 14.94
C THR A 498 -8.43 -3.00 15.22
N TRP A 499 -8.98 -3.73 14.26
CA TRP A 499 -10.31 -4.35 14.38
C TRP A 499 -10.37 -5.46 15.45
N SER A 500 -11.53 -5.61 16.08
CA SER A 500 -11.86 -6.67 17.03
C SER A 500 -13.20 -7.32 16.70
N PRO A 501 -13.26 -8.67 16.58
CA PRO A 501 -14.49 -9.39 16.25
C PRO A 501 -15.56 -9.36 17.34
N VAL A 502 -15.20 -8.98 18.57
CA VAL A 502 -16.00 -9.30 19.77
C VAL A 502 -16.86 -8.12 20.25
N VAL A 503 -16.55 -6.89 19.88
CA VAL A 503 -17.21 -5.70 20.43
C VAL A 503 -17.33 -4.63 19.34
N PRO A 504 -18.45 -3.88 19.27
CA PRO A 504 -18.46 -2.61 18.54
C PRO A 504 -17.23 -1.79 18.93
N GLN A 505 -16.50 -1.30 17.94
CA GLN A 505 -15.30 -0.51 18.22
C GLN A 505 -15.70 0.93 18.43
N ASP A 506 -15.70 1.34 19.69
CA ASP A 506 -15.80 2.73 20.09
C ASP A 506 -14.39 3.33 20.06
N ILE A 507 -14.12 4.13 19.04
CA ILE A 507 -12.86 4.84 18.83
C ILE A 507 -13.03 6.24 19.40
N SER A 508 -12.23 6.57 20.40
CA SER A 508 -12.22 7.90 21.02
C SER A 508 -11.38 8.85 20.18
N LEU A 509 -11.95 9.99 19.80
CA LEU A 509 -11.30 10.99 18.95
C LEU A 509 -11.16 12.31 19.72
N ILE A 510 -9.97 12.91 19.64
CA ILE A 510 -9.71 14.28 20.10
C ILE A 510 -9.50 15.14 18.86
N MET A 511 -10.34 16.16 18.69
CA MET A 511 -10.44 16.90 17.43
C MET A 511 -9.80 18.28 17.54
N PRO A 512 -9.11 18.78 16.49
CA PRO A 512 -8.70 20.17 16.38
C PRO A 512 -9.90 21.10 16.13
N PRO A 513 -9.78 22.42 16.37
CA PRO A 513 -10.82 23.39 16.04
C PRO A 513 -10.94 23.56 14.53
N GLY A 514 -12.17 23.69 14.01
CA GLY A 514 -12.45 23.87 12.59
C GLY A 514 -13.71 23.15 12.11
N THR A 515 -13.93 23.15 10.79
CA THR A 515 -15.01 22.37 10.15
C THR A 515 -14.39 21.22 9.37
N PHE A 516 -14.85 20.00 9.65
CA PHE A 516 -14.28 18.78 9.10
C PHE A 516 -15.37 17.81 8.62
N THR A 517 -15.06 17.05 7.57
CA THR A 517 -15.75 15.79 7.28
C THR A 517 -14.93 14.66 7.88
N VAL A 518 -15.56 13.81 8.69
CA VAL A 518 -14.91 12.59 9.20
C VAL A 518 -15.03 11.51 8.13
N GLU A 519 -13.90 10.97 7.70
CA GLU A 519 -13.83 9.85 6.79
C GLU A 519 -13.21 8.64 7.49
N VAL A 520 -13.79 7.46 7.28
CA VAL A 520 -13.29 6.20 7.84
C VAL A 520 -13.04 5.23 6.70
N GLU A 521 -11.80 4.77 6.55
CA GLU A 521 -11.47 3.65 5.67
C GLU A 521 -11.56 2.36 6.47
N VAL A 522 -12.51 1.51 6.10
CA VAL A 522 -12.65 0.17 6.69
C VAL A 522 -11.83 -0.79 5.86
N VAL A 523 -10.71 -1.28 6.41
CA VAL A 523 -9.70 -2.04 5.67
C VAL A 523 -9.77 -3.51 6.06
N ASP A 524 -9.85 -4.41 5.09
CA ASP A 524 -9.77 -5.86 5.33
C ASP A 524 -8.33 -6.36 5.54
N LYS A 525 -8.17 -7.66 5.81
CA LYS A 525 -6.85 -8.28 5.98
C LYS A 525 -5.97 -8.30 4.75
N TRP A 526 -6.54 -8.15 3.57
CA TRP A 526 -5.84 -8.09 2.28
C TRP A 526 -5.69 -6.66 1.78
N GLY A 527 -6.12 -5.69 2.58
CA GLY A 527 -5.98 -4.25 2.39
C GLY A 527 -7.05 -3.61 1.52
N ALA A 528 -8.07 -4.33 1.02
CA ALA A 528 -9.13 -3.64 0.29
C ALA A 528 -9.99 -2.87 1.29
N PHE A 529 -10.49 -1.71 0.87
CA PHE A 529 -11.17 -0.82 1.80
C PHE A 529 -12.43 -0.20 1.25
N THR A 530 -13.32 0.14 2.18
CA THR A 530 -14.52 0.94 1.92
C THR A 530 -14.40 2.27 2.66
N LEU A 531 -14.54 3.37 1.91
CA LEU A 531 -14.58 4.72 2.47
C LEU A 531 -15.99 5.06 2.94
N VAL A 532 -16.11 5.43 4.21
CA VAL A 532 -17.37 5.78 4.89
C VAL A 532 -17.28 7.21 5.37
N LYS A 533 -18.35 7.98 5.16
CA LYS A 533 -18.46 9.37 5.66
C LYS A 533 -19.57 9.43 6.70
N PRO A 534 -19.30 9.01 7.96
CA PRO A 534 -20.33 8.92 9.00
C PRO A 534 -20.99 10.26 9.31
N GLU A 535 -20.25 11.36 9.19
CA GLU A 535 -20.74 12.72 9.44
C GLU A 535 -20.11 13.67 8.42
N ILE A 536 -20.95 14.50 7.81
CA ILE A 536 -20.55 15.53 6.87
C ILE A 536 -20.66 16.87 7.61
N ASP A 537 -19.66 17.74 7.48
CA ASP A 537 -19.64 19.10 8.04
C ASP A 537 -19.77 19.18 9.58
N MET A 538 -18.86 18.51 10.31
CA MET A 538 -18.72 18.65 11.75
C MET A 538 -17.96 19.93 12.10
N THR A 539 -18.58 20.82 12.87
CA THR A 539 -17.93 22.04 13.37
C THR A 539 -17.47 21.84 14.81
N VAL A 540 -16.15 21.83 14.99
CA VAL A 540 -15.51 21.73 16.30
C VAL A 540 -15.16 23.14 16.78
N ASN A 541 -15.75 23.53 17.91
CA ASN A 541 -15.64 24.87 18.45
C ASN A 541 -14.28 25.08 19.12
N MET A 542 -13.72 26.28 18.97
CA MET A 542 -12.56 26.72 19.74
C MET A 542 -12.94 26.83 21.23
N PRO A 543 -12.22 26.20 22.16
CA PRO A 543 -12.47 26.36 23.60
C PRO A 543 -12.14 27.77 24.06
N THR A 544 -12.81 28.31 25.10
CA THR A 544 -12.39 29.58 25.70
C THR A 544 -11.11 29.43 26.52
N LYS A 545 -10.44 30.55 26.84
CA LYS A 545 -9.27 30.56 27.72
C LYS A 545 -9.56 29.87 29.06
N GLU A 546 -10.68 30.20 29.69
CA GLU A 546 -11.07 29.65 30.99
C GLU A 546 -11.37 28.15 30.91
N GLU A 547 -11.98 27.69 29.81
CA GLU A 547 -12.23 26.27 29.58
C GLU A 547 -10.94 25.48 29.41
N LEU A 548 -9.99 26.02 28.65
CA LEU A 548 -8.69 25.40 28.42
C LEU A 548 -7.86 25.30 29.71
N GLU A 549 -7.85 26.38 30.52
CA GLU A 549 -7.19 26.39 31.83
C GLU A 549 -7.85 25.42 32.81
N ALA A 550 -9.19 25.29 32.78
CA ALA A 550 -9.92 24.37 33.64
C ALA A 550 -9.76 22.89 33.23
N ALA A 551 -9.48 22.61 31.96
CA ALA A 551 -9.35 21.25 31.44
C ALA A 551 -8.04 20.54 31.85
N ASP A 552 -7.03 21.29 32.32
CA ASP A 552 -5.71 20.76 32.68
C ASP A 552 -5.11 19.89 31.57
N VAL A 553 -4.90 20.51 30.40
CA VAL A 553 -4.39 19.83 29.18
C VAL A 553 -3.04 19.15 29.43
N ASP A 554 -2.21 19.71 30.30
CA ASP A 554 -0.91 19.12 30.64
C ASP A 554 -1.09 17.78 31.33
N LYS A 555 -2.05 17.70 32.24
CA LYS A 555 -2.42 16.43 32.87
C LYS A 555 -3.02 15.45 31.87
N LEU A 556 -3.87 15.89 30.93
CA LEU A 556 -4.39 15.03 29.88
C LEU A 556 -3.25 14.40 29.06
N ILE A 557 -2.28 15.20 28.62
CA ILE A 557 -1.12 14.73 27.85
C ILE A 557 -0.27 13.76 28.69
N ALA A 558 -0.02 14.10 29.97
CA ALA A 558 0.73 13.24 30.88
C ALA A 558 0.03 11.91 31.16
N ASP A 559 -1.30 11.91 31.33
CA ASP A 559 -2.10 10.71 31.54
C ASP A 559 -2.11 9.82 30.29
N LEU A 560 -2.20 10.41 29.08
CA LEU A 560 -2.14 9.69 27.80
C LEU A 560 -0.76 9.09 27.55
N SER A 561 0.30 9.85 27.81
CA SER A 561 1.70 9.40 27.76
C SER A 561 1.94 8.25 28.75
N GLY A 562 1.60 8.43 30.02
CA GLY A 562 1.78 7.40 31.06
C GLY A 562 0.92 6.15 30.86
N GLY A 563 -0.22 6.28 30.16
CA GLY A 563 -1.10 5.18 29.80
C GLY A 563 -0.66 4.39 28.55
N GLY A 564 0.31 4.90 27.79
CA GLY A 564 0.76 4.28 26.54
C GLY A 564 -0.26 4.36 25.40
N ASN A 565 -1.22 5.29 25.46
CA ASN A 565 -2.21 5.50 24.40
C ASN A 565 -1.65 6.49 23.38
N THR A 566 -0.72 6.00 22.55
CA THR A 566 0.03 6.79 21.58
C THR A 566 -0.86 7.52 20.59
N ASP A 567 -1.95 6.91 20.15
CA ASP A 567 -2.83 7.49 19.14
C ASP A 567 -3.60 8.67 19.70
N MET A 568 -4.21 8.52 20.88
CA MET A 568 -4.88 9.64 21.54
C MET A 568 -3.90 10.74 21.95
N LEU A 569 -2.67 10.38 22.34
CA LEU A 569 -1.62 11.36 22.60
C LEU A 569 -1.31 12.19 21.35
N ILE A 570 -1.10 11.55 20.20
CA ILE A 570 -0.81 12.27 18.95
C ILE A 570 -2.00 13.14 18.53
N MET A 571 -3.24 12.64 18.65
CA MET A 571 -4.45 13.43 18.40
C MET A 571 -4.53 14.66 19.32
N ALA A 572 -4.26 14.49 20.61
CA ALA A 572 -4.28 15.58 21.58
C ALA A 572 -3.21 16.64 21.27
N LEU A 573 -1.99 16.22 20.92
CA LEU A 573 -0.90 17.13 20.56
C LEU A 573 -1.18 17.89 19.26
N ALA A 574 -1.74 17.22 18.25
CA ALA A 574 -2.16 17.87 17.01
C ALA A 574 -3.29 18.89 17.27
N ALA A 575 -4.30 18.52 18.05
CA ALA A 575 -5.39 19.42 18.44
C ALA A 575 -4.88 20.61 19.26
N GLN A 576 -3.98 20.39 20.22
CA GLN A 576 -3.34 21.44 21.01
C GLN A 576 -2.59 22.42 20.11
N THR A 577 -1.77 21.92 19.18
CA THR A 577 -1.02 22.76 18.26
C THR A 577 -1.94 23.66 17.42
N GLU A 578 -3.08 23.15 16.96
CA GLU A 578 -4.05 23.95 16.22
C GLU A 578 -4.82 24.94 17.11
N VAL A 579 -5.14 24.59 18.36
CA VAL A 579 -5.71 25.53 19.35
C VAL A 579 -4.74 26.69 19.60
N LEU A 580 -3.45 26.40 19.88
CA LEU A 580 -2.43 27.43 20.14
C LEU A 580 -2.28 28.39 18.95
N LYS A 581 -2.44 27.89 17.73
CA LYS A 581 -2.30 28.68 16.50
C LYS A 581 -3.50 29.56 16.18
N GLN A 582 -4.71 29.07 16.42
CA GLN A 582 -5.94 29.73 16.00
C GLN A 582 -6.58 30.57 17.11
N ALA A 583 -6.25 30.32 18.38
CA ALA A 583 -6.77 31.08 19.52
C ALA A 583 -6.32 32.55 19.46
N GLU A 584 -7.26 33.50 19.46
CA GLU A 584 -6.95 34.93 19.36
C GLU A 584 -6.05 35.41 20.51
N TRP A 585 -6.26 34.89 21.73
CA TRP A 585 -5.46 35.24 22.93
C TRP A 585 -4.06 34.62 22.94
N LEU A 586 -3.74 33.74 22.00
CA LEU A 586 -2.41 33.15 21.81
C LEU A 586 -1.79 33.51 20.45
N SER A 587 -2.52 34.25 19.62
CA SER A 587 -2.11 34.58 18.26
C SER A 587 -0.89 35.50 18.28
N LEU A 588 0.15 35.05 17.58
CA LEU A 588 1.39 35.78 17.38
C LEU A 588 1.31 36.74 16.19
N SER A 589 0.12 37.13 15.73
CA SER A 589 -0.02 38.12 14.66
C SER A 589 0.58 39.48 15.08
N GLU A 590 1.12 40.23 14.12
CA GLU A 590 1.71 41.54 14.40
C GLU A 590 0.69 42.51 15.04
N GLU A 591 -0.59 42.38 14.67
CA GLU A 591 -1.68 43.18 15.24
C GLU A 591 -1.89 42.87 16.73
N ASN A 592 -2.02 41.60 17.09
CA ASN A 592 -2.20 41.21 18.50
C ASN A 592 -0.97 41.56 19.33
N LEU A 593 0.23 41.27 18.81
CA LEU A 593 1.47 41.62 19.49
C LEU A 593 1.56 43.15 19.67
N ALA A 594 1.18 43.98 18.70
CA ALA A 594 1.23 45.43 18.83
C ALA A 594 0.33 45.99 19.95
N THR A 595 -0.72 45.25 20.34
CA THR A 595 -1.61 45.65 21.44
C THR A 595 -1.12 45.22 22.83
N MET A 596 -0.19 44.27 22.91
CA MET A 596 0.36 43.73 24.16
C MET A 596 1.54 44.57 24.67
N THR A 597 1.72 44.62 25.99
CA THR A 597 2.96 45.16 26.58
C THR A 597 4.15 44.25 26.30
N ASP A 598 5.37 44.76 26.44
CA ASP A 598 6.56 43.95 26.19
C ASP A 598 6.68 42.79 27.20
N GLU A 599 6.21 42.98 28.44
CA GLU A 599 6.09 41.91 29.43
C GLU A 599 5.07 40.84 29.02
N GLU A 600 3.87 41.23 28.57
CA GLU A 600 2.83 40.30 28.12
C GLU A 600 3.28 39.48 26.91
N LYS A 601 4.00 40.12 25.97
CA LYS A 601 4.59 39.42 24.82
C LYS A 601 5.61 38.38 25.26
N GLU A 602 6.52 38.75 26.15
CA GLU A 602 7.56 37.82 26.62
C GLU A 602 6.95 36.64 27.37
N GLU A 603 5.96 36.89 28.24
CA GLU A 603 5.21 35.82 28.93
C GLU A 603 4.51 34.87 27.94
N LEU A 604 3.86 35.42 26.90
CA LEU A 604 3.22 34.61 25.86
C LEU A 604 4.24 33.76 25.08
N LEU A 605 5.38 34.34 24.72
CA LEU A 605 6.43 33.64 23.99
C LEU A 605 7.05 32.52 24.81
N ILE A 606 7.30 32.75 26.11
CA ILE A 606 7.77 31.72 27.04
C ILE A 606 6.73 30.60 27.16
N TYR A 607 5.46 30.95 27.38
CA TYR A 607 4.39 29.97 27.47
C TYR A 607 4.32 29.08 26.22
N LEU A 608 4.34 29.66 25.02
CA LEU A 608 4.31 28.89 23.78
C LEU A 608 5.58 28.04 23.58
N ALA A 609 6.75 28.55 23.97
CA ALA A 609 7.99 27.78 23.93
C ALA A 609 7.95 26.55 24.86
N GLU A 610 7.41 26.71 26.06
CA GLU A 610 7.22 25.61 27.02
C GLU A 610 6.23 24.57 26.48
N LYS A 611 5.10 25.00 25.91
CA LYS A 611 4.11 24.08 25.31
C LYS A 611 4.67 23.32 24.10
N ASN A 612 5.40 24.01 23.22
CA ASN A 612 6.06 23.37 22.09
C ASN A 612 7.11 22.35 22.56
N ASN A 613 7.92 22.69 23.56
CA ASN A 613 8.90 21.76 24.12
C ASN A 613 8.25 20.53 24.75
N ALA A 614 7.20 20.73 25.55
CA ALA A 614 6.47 19.63 26.16
C ALA A 614 5.82 18.70 25.12
N ALA A 615 5.27 19.26 24.03
CA ALA A 615 4.73 18.47 22.93
C ALA A 615 5.83 17.66 22.21
N LEU A 616 7.00 18.24 21.99
CA LEU A 616 8.15 17.56 21.39
C LEU A 616 8.70 16.44 22.27
N ASP A 617 8.77 16.67 23.59
CA ASP A 617 9.16 15.64 24.56
C ASP A 617 8.15 14.49 24.57
N ALA A 618 6.86 14.81 24.60
CA ALA A 618 5.80 13.81 24.56
C ALA A 618 5.86 12.95 23.29
N LEU A 619 6.09 13.55 22.11
CA LEU A 619 6.28 12.80 20.86
C LEU A 619 7.50 11.90 20.94
N LYS A 620 8.66 12.45 21.34
CA LYS A 620 9.93 11.72 21.34
C LYS A 620 9.95 10.55 22.32
N GLU A 621 9.35 10.72 23.50
CA GLU A 621 9.41 9.70 24.54
C GLU A 621 8.35 8.59 24.39
N ASN A 622 7.24 8.87 23.71
CA ASN A 622 6.07 7.98 23.74
C ASN A 622 5.66 7.44 22.37
N VAL A 623 6.04 8.07 21.26
CA VAL A 623 5.63 7.61 19.93
C VAL A 623 6.66 6.63 19.36
N ASN A 624 6.18 5.45 18.97
CA ASN A 624 6.97 4.50 18.20
C ASN A 624 6.79 4.77 16.70
N PHE A 625 7.89 4.96 15.98
CA PHE A 625 7.91 5.25 14.54
C PHE A 625 7.93 4.00 13.66
N ASN A 626 7.41 2.87 14.16
CA ASN A 626 7.34 1.61 13.42
C ASN A 626 6.12 1.49 12.48
N SER A 627 5.30 2.55 12.36
CA SER A 627 4.15 2.58 11.47
C SER A 627 4.09 3.91 10.71
N LEU A 628 3.67 3.83 9.45
CA LEU A 628 3.55 5.00 8.59
C LEU A 628 2.48 5.98 9.12
N SER A 629 1.45 5.47 9.81
CA SER A 629 0.43 6.28 10.47
C SER A 629 1.05 7.15 11.58
N ASN A 630 1.85 6.55 12.46
CA ASN A 630 2.52 7.26 13.56
C ASN A 630 3.51 8.30 13.04
N ILE A 631 4.31 7.94 12.02
CA ILE A 631 5.24 8.88 11.38
C ILE A 631 4.47 10.06 10.77
N ASN A 632 3.42 9.80 9.98
CA ASN A 632 2.64 10.87 9.35
C ASN A 632 1.98 11.79 10.38
N ALA A 633 1.44 11.24 11.45
CA ALA A 633 0.76 11.99 12.48
C ALA A 633 1.76 12.84 13.30
N ALA A 634 2.92 12.28 13.67
CA ALA A 634 4.00 13.04 14.31
C ALA A 634 4.59 14.13 13.40
N ALA A 635 4.81 13.84 12.12
CA ALA A 635 5.30 14.80 11.15
C ALA A 635 4.30 15.96 10.92
N SER A 636 3.00 15.67 10.96
CA SER A 636 1.94 16.68 10.92
C SER A 636 1.99 17.60 12.14
N THR A 637 2.08 17.04 13.35
CA THR A 637 2.22 17.82 14.61
C THR A 637 3.48 18.69 14.58
N LEU A 638 4.62 18.11 14.19
CA LEU A 638 5.89 18.84 14.06
C LEU A 638 5.79 19.97 13.02
N SER A 639 5.16 19.73 11.88
CA SER A 639 4.90 20.77 10.88
C SER A 639 4.00 21.88 11.43
N GLY A 640 3.03 21.56 12.29
CA GLY A 640 2.19 22.55 12.97
C GLY A 640 2.99 23.47 13.89
N ILE A 641 3.84 22.89 14.74
CA ILE A 641 4.76 23.61 15.65
C ILE A 641 5.66 24.56 14.84
N LEU A 642 6.30 24.06 13.77
CA LEU A 642 7.20 24.85 12.93
C LEU A 642 6.50 25.96 12.15
N LYS A 643 5.26 25.72 11.70
CA LYS A 643 4.48 26.73 10.98
C LYS A 643 4.14 27.91 11.88
N GLY A 644 3.82 27.67 13.16
CA GLY A 644 3.62 28.72 14.15
C GLY A 644 4.83 29.65 14.28
N ALA A 645 6.04 29.07 14.32
CA ALA A 645 7.29 29.82 14.40
C ALA A 645 7.64 30.63 13.13
N SER A 646 7.02 30.32 11.99
CA SER A 646 7.31 30.96 10.70
C SER A 646 6.51 32.24 10.42
N ILE A 647 5.56 32.60 11.30
CA ILE A 647 4.63 33.72 11.08
C ILE A 647 5.38 35.06 11.03
N ASN A 648 6.27 35.32 11.98
CA ASN A 648 7.10 36.52 12.05
C ASN A 648 8.40 36.27 12.83
N GLN A 649 9.25 37.29 12.94
CA GLN A 649 10.55 37.17 13.61
C GLN A 649 10.44 36.91 15.12
N GLU A 650 9.40 37.42 15.79
CA GLU A 650 9.18 37.19 17.22
C GLU A 650 8.72 35.76 17.49
N ALA A 651 7.87 35.19 16.61
CA ALA A 651 7.37 33.83 16.73
C ALA A 651 8.50 32.77 16.71
N VAL A 652 9.65 33.08 16.12
CA VAL A 652 10.82 32.20 16.11
C VAL A 652 11.37 31.95 17.53
N LYS A 653 11.11 32.87 18.47
CA LYS A 653 11.47 32.70 19.89
C LYS A 653 10.68 31.58 20.58
N THR A 654 9.54 31.16 20.03
CA THR A 654 8.77 30.01 20.53
C THR A 654 9.45 28.66 20.24
N ILE A 655 10.57 28.66 19.52
CA ILE A 655 11.41 27.49 19.25
C ILE A 655 12.84 27.81 19.72
N ASP A 656 13.12 27.44 20.97
CA ASP A 656 14.42 27.62 21.59
C ASP A 656 15.47 26.61 21.08
N LEU A 657 16.66 26.59 21.69
CA LEU A 657 17.72 25.67 21.26
C LEU A 657 17.40 24.21 21.59
N ASP A 658 16.71 23.97 22.72
CA ASP A 658 16.30 22.63 23.16
C ASP A 658 15.25 22.04 22.21
N ALA A 659 14.21 22.82 21.87
CA ALA A 659 13.23 22.45 20.87
C ALA A 659 13.88 22.09 19.52
N LYS A 660 14.91 22.83 19.07
CA LYS A 660 15.60 22.53 17.81
C LYS A 660 16.32 21.18 17.86
N GLU A 661 16.97 20.86 18.97
CA GLU A 661 17.65 19.57 19.16
C GLU A 661 16.63 18.43 19.15
N LYS A 662 15.49 18.60 19.84
CA LYS A 662 14.39 17.64 19.83
C LYS A 662 13.78 17.45 18.45
N ILE A 663 13.55 18.52 17.69
CA ILE A 663 13.03 18.46 16.33
C ILE A 663 13.96 17.66 15.41
N VAL A 664 15.28 17.90 15.51
CA VAL A 664 16.27 17.15 14.72
C VAL A 664 16.25 15.69 15.12
N GLY A 665 16.30 15.39 16.42
CA GLY A 665 16.24 14.00 16.91
C GLY A 665 14.96 13.28 16.48
N LEU A 666 13.80 13.93 16.61
CA LEU A 666 12.52 13.36 16.17
C LEU A 666 12.49 13.11 14.66
N THR A 667 13.12 13.99 13.87
CA THR A 667 13.24 13.81 12.42
C THR A 667 14.14 12.62 12.10
N GLU A 668 15.23 12.43 12.85
CA GLU A 668 16.11 11.26 12.72
C GLU A 668 15.37 9.97 13.10
N ASP A 669 14.65 9.96 14.23
CA ASP A 669 13.87 8.80 14.70
C ASP A 669 12.77 8.41 13.69
N MET A 670 12.09 9.39 13.09
CA MET A 670 11.11 9.14 12.01
C MET A 670 11.75 8.56 10.75
N MET A 671 12.96 9.00 10.39
CA MET A 671 13.67 8.49 9.22
C MET A 671 14.19 7.08 9.46
N GLU A 672 14.71 6.78 10.65
CA GLU A 672 15.12 5.43 11.05
C GLU A 672 13.92 4.48 11.03
N GLY A 673 12.78 4.88 11.61
CA GLY A 673 11.54 4.09 11.57
C GLY A 673 11.04 3.82 10.15
N LEU A 674 11.26 4.76 9.22
CA LEU A 674 10.88 4.59 7.81
C LEU A 674 11.71 3.53 7.07
N GLU A 675 12.97 3.33 7.45
CA GLU A 675 13.85 2.31 6.84
C GLU A 675 13.32 0.89 7.09
N ASP A 676 12.63 0.68 8.21
CA ASP A 676 12.08 -0.62 8.60
C ASP A 676 10.64 -0.86 8.10
N ILE A 677 9.97 0.17 7.53
CA ILE A 677 8.60 0.05 7.03
C ILE A 677 8.63 -0.41 5.59
N GLU A 678 8.14 -1.62 5.35
CA GLU A 678 7.82 -2.09 4.01
C GLU A 678 6.61 -1.32 3.45
N VAL A 679 6.88 -0.42 2.51
CA VAL A 679 5.85 0.34 1.81
C VAL A 679 5.53 -0.35 0.49
N ALA A 680 4.35 -0.97 0.41
CA ALA A 680 3.90 -1.68 -0.77
C ALA A 680 3.77 -0.76 -2.02
N VAL A 681 3.46 0.53 -1.82
CA VAL A 681 3.27 1.48 -2.93
C VAL A 681 3.79 2.88 -2.57
N PRO A 682 4.62 3.52 -3.42
CA PRO A 682 5.21 4.84 -3.14
C PRO A 682 4.21 5.96 -2.85
N GLU A 683 2.98 5.87 -3.35
CA GLU A 683 1.93 6.87 -3.14
C GLU A 683 1.58 7.05 -1.66
N LEU A 684 1.77 6.01 -0.83
CA LEU A 684 1.58 6.10 0.62
C LEU A 684 2.59 7.04 1.30
N LEU A 685 3.74 7.31 0.67
CA LEU A 685 4.76 8.24 1.16
C LEU A 685 4.48 9.70 0.81
N ILE A 686 3.50 10.00 -0.04
CA ILE A 686 3.21 11.39 -0.48
C ILE A 686 2.88 12.32 0.70
N PRO A 687 2.00 11.94 1.66
CA PRO A 687 1.74 12.78 2.83
C PRO A 687 3.03 13.06 3.63
N LEU A 688 3.83 12.03 3.87
CA LEU A 688 5.11 12.16 4.58
C LEU A 688 6.06 13.10 3.87
N ALA A 689 6.24 12.93 2.55
CA ALA A 689 7.11 13.78 1.74
C ALA A 689 6.70 15.27 1.83
N ASN A 690 5.39 15.55 1.83
CA ASN A 690 4.87 16.91 1.99
C ASN A 690 5.19 17.49 3.38
N TYR A 691 5.02 16.70 4.45
CA TYR A 691 5.38 17.15 5.81
C TYR A 691 6.89 17.36 5.97
N MET A 692 7.70 16.42 5.48
CA MET A 692 9.17 16.52 5.56
C MET A 692 9.71 17.72 4.78
N SER A 693 9.12 18.02 3.62
CA SER A 693 9.45 19.25 2.88
C SER A 693 9.21 20.51 3.70
N ASN A 694 8.08 20.57 4.43
CA ASN A 694 7.77 21.70 5.32
C ASN A 694 8.71 21.76 6.52
N ILE A 695 9.06 20.62 7.11
CA ILE A 695 9.99 20.53 8.25
C ILE A 695 11.38 21.02 7.83
N VAL A 696 11.91 20.52 6.70
CA VAL A 696 13.22 20.93 6.17
C VAL A 696 13.24 22.41 5.80
N GLY A 697 12.16 22.91 5.19
CA GLY A 697 11.98 24.34 4.91
C GLY A 697 12.00 25.19 6.19
N GLY A 698 11.27 24.77 7.22
CA GLY A 698 11.24 25.41 8.53
C GLY A 698 12.60 25.41 9.22
N LEU A 699 13.29 24.27 9.25
CA LEU A 699 14.65 24.15 9.81
C LEU A 699 15.66 25.04 9.07
N SER A 700 15.54 25.15 7.75
CA SER A 700 16.40 26.02 6.94
C SER A 700 16.17 27.50 7.27
N LEU A 701 14.91 27.92 7.45
CA LEU A 701 14.55 29.27 7.89
C LEU A 701 15.10 29.58 9.28
N VAL A 702 14.94 28.65 10.23
CA VAL A 702 15.46 28.77 11.60
C VAL A 702 16.98 28.89 11.61
N ARG A 703 17.69 28.11 10.78
CA ARG A 703 19.16 28.23 10.63
C ARG A 703 19.58 29.56 10.01
N LEU A 704 18.84 30.07 9.03
CA LEU A 704 19.11 31.38 8.41
C LEU A 704 18.92 32.54 9.38
N LEU A 705 17.89 32.49 10.22
CA LEU A 705 17.64 33.52 11.23
C LEU A 705 18.70 33.50 12.34
N ARG A 706 19.24 32.33 12.69
CA ARG A 706 20.39 32.20 13.60
C ARG A 706 21.67 32.83 13.04
N ALA A 707 21.87 32.84 11.73
CA ALA A 707 23.04 33.47 11.12
C ALA A 707 22.95 35.01 11.11
N ARG A 708 21.77 35.58 11.43
CA ARG A 708 21.49 37.02 11.36
C ARG A 708 21.51 37.71 12.74
N HIS A 709 21.42 36.94 13.82
CA HIS A 709 21.63 37.36 15.22
C HIS A 709 23.03 36.92 15.67
#